data_AF-A0A852G012-F1
#
_entry.id   AF-A0A852G012-F1
#
_cell.length_a   1.000
_cell.length_b   1.000
_cell.length_c   1.000
_cell.angle_alpha   90.00
_cell.angle_beta   90.00
_cell.angle_gamma   90.00
#
_symmetry.space_group_name_H-M   'P 1'
#
loop_
_entity.id
_entity.type
_entity.pdbx_description
1 polymer ?
#
loop_
_entity_poly.entity_id
_entity_poly.type
_entity_poly.pdbx_seq_one_letter_code
_entity_poly.pdbx_strand_id
1 'polypeptide(L)'
;VLMTQGIPYLIKAVQMIQRVSKYYNTSERITSLLIKVTNQMVTTCKAYITDSGLNRVWDQETLIVIGKINECISLLREYQKCFHEARQETSENLGGKVLEVSEVYIFGKSEAFCRRLEKIMEMIAVEQNFNALTQCAIEGIDLMAVKFKNIYHIFQKKPYDTLDPQVTEFDVDFMKFMSEVERLETQLQNFMRTCFRKILSSQNSLQLLQRFQSLNMPCLQEETAHTISCILQHYVAELEATKKLYQTQKDDPPLARNMPPIAGKIVWVRQLFRRVNEPISYFHKHSDILASPEGKAVVQSYNKLAYVLVEFEVVYHNAWMKEISQLQYLLQSTVLVRHPTTEKFLVNFDPQILEIVRETKCMVKLGLEVPEQAVKLAMIEDKLKLNKLQLENVVQSYEDLRKGTRNMFVNLMTPKMEKMEGVLRQGLTMLTWSSVTLETFFQEADQVLHVYRQLLRRVTVISDVRIGSILKEISRTSLVSLPVDGSIKTEDLLTDNEDYTKECSELLNVKSMHIEDAVQDLIELFEKNYEFPPLKPSELQGRKEKRIAFEGKGKEKEKTPAEGSQSEDSKSSDKEEEFKKHCKDLVAYFSRRLLISLQKATRLSLDRIKRRMSAPIKSENVTPFLKAEVHLEIPNLV
;
A
#
# COMPACT_ATOMS: atom_id res chain seq x y z
N VAL A 1 14.76 -6.02 66.78
CA VAL A 1 13.72 -6.71 67.58
C VAL A 1 14.14 -7.01 69.03
N LEU A 2 15.37 -7.47 69.31
CA LEU A 2 15.78 -7.86 70.67
C LEU A 2 15.96 -6.69 71.67
N MET A 3 16.43 -5.51 71.23
CA MET A 3 16.68 -4.38 72.15
C MET A 3 15.41 -3.64 72.57
N THR A 4 14.44 -3.46 71.68
CA THR A 4 13.17 -2.76 71.97
C THR A 4 12.38 -3.46 73.09
N GLN A 5 12.39 -4.79 73.13
CA GLN A 5 11.75 -5.57 74.19
C GLN A 5 12.49 -5.47 75.54
N GLY A 6 13.79 -5.16 75.53
CA GLY A 6 14.62 -5.02 76.72
C GLY A 6 14.54 -3.64 77.39
N ILE A 7 14.09 -2.61 76.67
CA ILE A 7 14.01 -1.21 77.15
C ILE A 7 13.17 -1.07 78.43
N PRO A 8 11.94 -1.63 78.51
CA PRO A 8 11.11 -1.48 79.71
C PRO A 8 11.76 -2.10 80.95
N TYR A 9 12.46 -3.24 80.79
CA TYR A 9 13.17 -3.89 81.88
C TYR A 9 14.38 -3.07 82.33
N LEU A 10 15.12 -2.47 81.39
CA LEU A 10 16.25 -1.59 81.69
C LEU A 10 15.81 -0.36 82.49
N ILE A 11 14.72 0.30 82.07
CA ILE A 11 14.16 1.45 82.78
C ILE A 11 13.66 1.06 84.18
N LYS A 12 12.96 -0.07 84.32
CA LYS A 12 12.53 -0.61 85.62
C LYS A 12 13.71 -0.96 86.53
N ALA A 13 14.81 -1.47 85.98
CA ALA A 13 16.02 -1.72 86.75
C ALA A 13 16.65 -0.42 87.26
N VAL A 14 16.68 0.64 86.44
CA VAL A 14 17.15 1.98 86.87
C VAL A 14 16.23 2.56 87.96
N GLN A 15 14.91 2.42 87.84
CA GLN A 15 13.96 2.81 88.90
C GLN A 15 14.21 2.03 90.21
N MET A 16 14.49 0.73 90.13
CA MET A 16 14.81 -0.07 91.32
C MET A 16 16.12 0.34 91.98
N ILE A 17 17.17 0.63 91.19
CA ILE A 17 18.45 1.16 91.69
C ILE A 17 18.21 2.50 92.41
N GLN A 18 17.37 3.37 91.86
CA GLN A 18 16.99 4.64 92.47
C GLN A 18 16.23 4.45 93.80
N ARG A 19 15.33 3.45 93.89
CA ARG A 19 14.51 3.19 95.09
C ARG A 19 15.28 2.48 96.21
N VAL A 20 16.15 1.52 95.87
CA VAL A 20 16.73 0.56 96.84
C VAL A 20 18.19 0.88 97.19
N SER A 21 18.94 1.53 96.30
CA SER A 21 20.38 1.76 96.53
C SER A 21 20.63 2.82 97.60
N LYS A 22 21.40 2.48 98.64
CA LYS A 22 21.79 3.41 99.71
C LYS A 22 22.82 4.45 99.29
N TYR A 23 23.62 4.16 98.26
CA TYR A 23 24.76 5.00 97.83
C TYR A 23 24.66 5.47 96.37
N TYR A 24 23.74 4.94 95.56
CA TYR A 24 23.60 5.26 94.12
C TYR A 24 22.24 5.90 93.77
N ASN A 25 21.55 6.48 94.76
CA ASN A 25 20.20 7.07 94.61
C ASN A 25 20.21 8.60 94.34
N THR A 26 21.37 9.21 94.12
CA THR A 26 21.47 10.65 93.84
C THR A 26 21.11 10.97 92.39
N SER A 27 20.53 12.15 92.13
CA SER A 27 20.21 12.64 90.77
C SER A 27 21.42 12.53 89.86
N GLU A 28 22.57 13.05 90.28
CA GLU A 28 23.79 13.09 89.48
C GLU A 28 24.26 11.71 89.00
N ARG A 29 24.20 10.69 89.88
CA ARG A 29 24.63 9.32 89.54
C ARG A 29 23.66 8.63 88.59
N ILE A 30 22.36 8.83 88.79
CA ILE A 30 21.31 8.31 87.90
C ILE A 30 21.36 9.00 86.54
N THR A 31 21.55 10.32 86.50
CA THR A 31 21.74 11.07 85.25
C THR A 31 23.00 10.59 84.51
N SER A 32 24.12 10.37 85.20
CA SER A 32 25.34 9.81 84.60
C SER A 32 25.13 8.40 84.02
N LEU A 33 24.40 7.55 84.74
CA LEU A 33 24.06 6.20 84.28
C LEU A 33 23.19 6.26 83.01
N LEU A 34 22.13 7.06 83.01
CA LEU A 34 21.25 7.24 81.86
C LEU A 34 21.98 7.84 80.66
N ILE A 35 22.89 8.80 80.87
CA ILE A 35 23.76 9.33 79.81
C ILE A 35 24.62 8.21 79.20
N LYS A 36 25.21 7.35 80.02
CA LYS A 36 26.03 6.22 79.52
C LYS A 36 25.18 5.20 78.75
N VAL A 37 23.97 4.91 79.22
CA VAL A 37 23.00 4.05 78.52
C VAL A 37 22.64 4.66 77.16
N THR A 38 22.25 5.94 77.12
CA THR A 38 21.90 6.62 75.87
C THR A 38 23.08 6.65 74.89
N ASN A 39 24.30 6.93 75.37
CA ASN A 39 25.49 6.91 74.52
C ASN A 39 25.75 5.51 73.95
N GLN A 40 25.62 4.46 74.77
CA GLN A 40 25.79 3.09 74.30
C GLN A 40 24.71 2.68 73.29
N MET A 41 23.47 3.13 73.47
CA MET A 41 22.39 2.94 72.49
C MET A 41 22.73 3.62 71.16
N VAL A 42 23.18 4.87 71.18
CA VAL A 42 23.59 5.59 69.96
C VAL A 42 24.76 4.88 69.27
N THR A 43 25.79 4.45 70.01
CA THR A 43 26.92 3.70 69.45
C THR A 43 26.47 2.37 68.83
N THR A 44 25.51 1.69 69.45
CA THR A 44 24.98 0.42 68.94
C THR A 44 24.13 0.65 67.69
N CYS A 45 23.31 1.71 67.65
CA CYS A 45 22.58 2.11 66.45
C CYS A 45 23.53 2.48 65.29
N LYS A 46 24.61 3.23 65.56
CA LYS A 46 25.64 3.55 64.57
C LYS A 46 26.31 2.29 64.01
N ALA A 47 26.67 1.35 64.88
CA ALA A 47 27.25 0.06 64.48
C ALA A 47 26.25 -0.79 63.68
N TYR A 48 24.97 -0.78 64.03
CA TYR A 48 23.93 -1.50 63.29
C TYR A 48 23.74 -0.95 61.87
N ILE A 49 23.72 0.39 61.72
CA ILE A 49 23.58 1.04 60.41
C ILE A 49 24.79 0.76 59.52
N THR A 50 26.01 0.70 60.09
CA THR A 50 27.27 0.54 59.33
C THR A 50 27.78 -0.90 59.24
N ASP A 51 27.00 -1.90 59.67
CA ASP A 51 27.43 -3.30 59.78
C ASP A 51 28.76 -3.44 60.55
N SER A 52 28.85 -2.79 61.70
CA SER A 52 30.07 -2.68 62.53
C SER A 52 31.25 -1.99 61.83
N GLY A 53 30.96 -1.02 60.96
CA GLY A 53 31.95 -0.22 60.23
C GLY A 53 32.47 -0.86 58.94
N LEU A 54 31.87 -1.98 58.50
CA LEU A 54 32.24 -2.66 57.26
C LEU A 54 31.74 -1.91 56.02
N ASN A 55 30.61 -1.20 56.13
CA ASN A 55 29.98 -0.49 55.01
C ASN A 55 29.69 0.98 55.37
N ARG A 56 29.85 1.88 54.41
CA ARG A 56 29.33 3.26 54.54
C ARG A 56 27.82 3.26 54.37
N VAL A 57 27.17 4.34 54.82
CA VAL A 57 25.71 4.52 54.67
C VAL A 57 25.30 4.51 53.19
N TRP A 58 26.11 5.13 52.33
CA TRP A 58 25.82 5.30 50.91
C TRP A 58 26.20 4.10 50.02
N ASP A 59 26.98 3.14 50.52
CA ASP A 59 27.44 1.97 49.77
C ASP A 59 26.48 0.77 49.91
N GLN A 60 25.49 0.88 50.80
CA GLN A 60 24.48 -0.14 51.05
C GLN A 60 23.24 0.09 50.20
N GLU A 61 22.43 -0.97 50.02
CA GLU A 61 21.15 -0.86 49.33
C GLU A 61 20.19 0.08 50.08
N THR A 62 19.60 1.03 49.35
CA THR A 62 18.77 2.12 49.89
C THR A 62 17.64 1.64 50.81
N LEU A 63 16.94 0.56 50.42
CA LEU A 63 15.82 0.02 51.21
C LEU A 63 16.27 -0.57 52.55
N ILE A 64 17.43 -1.21 52.59
CA ILE A 64 18.00 -1.79 53.81
C ILE A 64 18.39 -0.67 54.77
N VAL A 65 19.03 0.39 54.27
CA VAL A 65 19.43 1.55 55.07
C VAL A 65 18.22 2.26 55.68
N ILE A 66 17.16 2.51 54.88
CA ILE A 66 15.90 3.10 55.37
C ILE A 66 15.30 2.23 56.49
N GLY A 67 15.26 0.90 56.31
CA GLY A 67 14.77 -0.03 57.32
C GLY A 67 15.56 0.07 58.63
N LYS A 68 16.89 -0.02 58.55
CA LYS A 68 17.79 0.10 59.71
C LYS A 68 17.65 1.46 60.42
N ILE A 69 17.53 2.56 59.68
CA ILE A 69 17.34 3.89 60.24
C ILE A 69 16.00 3.99 60.99
N ASN A 70 14.89 3.53 60.37
CA ASN A 70 13.57 3.56 61.00
C ASN A 70 13.54 2.72 62.30
N GLU A 71 14.18 1.56 62.31
CA GLU A 71 14.33 0.74 63.52
C GLU A 71 15.13 1.45 64.61
N CYS A 72 16.21 2.15 64.25
CA CYS A 72 17.02 2.94 65.20
C CYS A 72 16.24 4.13 65.78
N ILE A 73 15.51 4.86 64.94
CA ILE A 73 14.66 5.97 65.36
C ILE A 73 13.54 5.45 66.28
N SER A 74 12.88 4.34 65.91
CA SER A 74 11.85 3.71 66.73
C SER A 74 12.38 3.26 68.09
N LEU A 75 13.56 2.62 68.13
CA LEU A 75 14.21 2.20 69.37
C LEU A 75 14.46 3.39 70.32
N LEU A 76 15.02 4.49 69.79
CA LEU A 76 15.36 5.67 70.59
C LEU A 76 14.10 6.42 71.07
N ARG A 77 13.05 6.49 70.23
CA ARG A 77 11.75 7.07 70.63
C ARG A 77 11.04 6.20 71.68
N GLU A 78 11.11 4.87 71.57
CA GLU A 78 10.54 3.96 72.57
C GLU A 78 11.29 4.05 73.91
N TYR A 79 12.62 4.22 73.87
CA TYR A 79 13.42 4.49 75.08
C TYR A 79 12.99 5.78 75.78
N GLN A 80 12.80 6.87 75.04
CA GLN A 80 12.28 8.13 75.58
C GLN A 80 10.88 7.94 76.18
N LYS A 81 9.98 7.28 75.44
CA LYS A 81 8.62 7.00 75.89
C LYS A 81 8.59 6.21 77.20
N CYS A 82 9.31 5.09 77.26
CA CYS A 82 9.42 4.26 78.47
C CYS A 82 10.00 5.04 79.66
N PHE A 83 10.96 5.96 79.42
CA PHE A 83 11.48 6.83 80.46
C PHE A 83 10.43 7.82 80.99
N HIS A 84 9.63 8.44 80.11
CA HIS A 84 8.55 9.33 80.52
C HIS A 84 7.45 8.59 81.30
N GLU A 85 7.04 7.41 80.85
CA GLU A 85 6.08 6.55 81.57
C GLU A 85 6.61 6.19 82.97
N ALA A 86 7.88 5.76 83.06
CA ALA A 86 8.54 5.45 84.32
C ALA A 86 8.66 6.65 85.28
N ARG A 87 8.84 7.86 84.73
CA ARG A 87 8.87 9.10 85.51
C ARG A 87 7.49 9.45 86.05
N GLN A 88 6.45 9.29 85.23
CA GLN A 88 5.06 9.52 85.63
C GLN A 88 4.63 8.57 86.75
N GLU A 89 4.87 7.25 86.60
CA GLU A 89 4.58 6.25 87.64
C GLU A 89 5.29 6.58 88.97
N THR A 90 6.50 7.14 88.91
CA THR A 90 7.26 7.51 90.11
C THR A 90 6.71 8.79 90.75
N SER A 91 6.16 9.72 89.97
CA SER A 91 5.50 10.92 90.48
C SER A 91 4.18 10.58 91.20
N GLU A 92 3.40 9.66 90.64
CA GLU A 92 2.09 9.25 91.18
C GLU A 92 2.23 8.42 92.48
N ASN A 93 3.28 7.58 92.60
CA ASN A 93 3.47 6.68 93.74
C ASN A 93 4.22 7.28 94.95
N LEU A 94 4.93 8.41 94.81
CA LEU A 94 5.89 8.91 95.84
C LEU A 94 5.62 10.33 96.38
N GLY A 95 4.44 10.91 96.14
CA GLY A 95 3.99 12.10 96.88
C GLY A 95 5.00 13.27 96.90
N GLY A 96 5.64 13.57 95.77
CA GLY A 96 6.32 14.86 95.57
C GLY A 96 7.84 14.90 95.59
N LYS A 97 8.59 13.78 95.72
CA LYS A 97 10.05 13.80 95.47
C LYS A 97 10.39 13.40 94.03
N VAL A 98 9.95 14.21 93.07
CA VAL A 98 10.37 14.09 91.67
C VAL A 98 11.78 14.65 91.57
N LEU A 99 12.75 13.82 91.20
CA LEU A 99 14.13 14.29 90.97
C LEU A 99 14.18 15.19 89.73
N GLU A 100 14.79 16.36 89.88
CA GLU A 100 15.15 17.27 88.79
C GLU A 100 16.29 16.67 87.97
N VAL A 101 15.95 15.74 87.08
CA VAL A 101 16.88 15.22 86.09
C VAL A 101 16.68 16.01 84.80
N SER A 102 17.74 16.66 84.32
CA SER A 102 17.67 17.41 83.07
C SER A 102 17.70 16.47 81.86
N GLU A 103 16.54 16.34 81.20
CA GLU A 103 16.31 15.51 80.01
C GLU A 103 17.23 15.91 78.85
N VAL A 104 17.59 17.19 78.77
CA VAL A 104 18.50 17.74 77.75
C VAL A 104 19.87 17.06 77.79
N TYR A 105 20.40 16.76 78.98
CA TYR A 105 21.69 16.09 79.10
C TYR A 105 21.62 14.59 78.79
N ILE A 106 20.48 13.95 79.06
CA ILE A 106 20.29 12.50 78.83
C ILE A 106 20.02 12.21 77.37
N PHE A 107 19.13 12.97 76.74
CA PHE A 107 18.61 12.69 75.41
C PHE A 107 19.14 13.62 74.32
N GLY A 108 19.80 14.73 74.65
CA GLY A 108 20.25 15.69 73.64
C GLY A 108 21.14 15.07 72.56
N LYS A 109 22.00 14.10 72.93
CA LYS A 109 22.82 13.36 71.96
C LYS A 109 22.01 12.39 71.09
N SER A 110 21.04 11.67 71.65
CA SER A 110 20.19 10.76 70.89
C SER A 110 19.22 11.52 69.98
N GLU A 111 18.68 12.66 70.41
CA GLU A 111 17.83 13.51 69.58
C GLU A 111 18.60 14.14 68.42
N ALA A 112 19.81 14.65 68.68
CA ALA A 112 20.68 15.15 67.62
C ALA A 112 21.01 14.05 66.60
N PHE A 113 21.21 12.80 67.07
CA PHE A 113 21.38 11.64 66.20
C PHE A 113 20.13 11.30 65.39
N CYS A 114 18.94 11.27 66.01
CA CYS A 114 17.67 11.07 65.29
C CYS A 114 17.47 12.13 64.20
N ARG A 115 17.72 13.41 64.49
CA ARG A 115 17.63 14.49 63.48
C ARG A 115 18.63 14.30 62.35
N ARG A 116 19.85 13.84 62.63
CA ARG A 116 20.85 13.50 61.60
C ARG A 116 20.35 12.36 60.71
N LEU A 117 19.76 11.31 61.31
CA LEU A 117 19.20 10.18 60.57
C LEU A 117 18.01 10.58 59.70
N GLU A 118 17.13 11.46 60.19
CA GLU A 118 16.00 12.00 59.43
C GLU A 118 16.50 12.77 58.19
N LYS A 119 17.54 13.61 58.32
CA LYS A 119 18.17 14.28 57.18
C LYS A 119 18.76 13.31 56.15
N ILE A 120 19.40 12.24 56.61
CA ILE A 120 19.93 11.19 55.71
C ILE A 120 18.78 10.50 54.96
N MET A 121 17.67 10.19 55.63
CA MET A 121 16.48 9.65 54.97
C MET A 121 15.91 10.60 53.92
N GLU A 122 15.89 11.90 54.19
CA GLU A 122 15.44 12.91 53.24
C GLU A 122 16.33 12.93 51.98
N MET A 123 17.66 12.90 52.15
CA MET A 123 18.59 12.82 51.02
C MET A 123 18.40 11.54 50.19
N ILE A 124 18.19 10.41 50.86
CA ILE A 124 17.89 9.13 50.23
C ILE A 124 16.57 9.21 49.43
N ALA A 125 15.54 9.85 49.97
CA ALA A 125 14.26 10.04 49.27
C ALA A 125 14.44 10.90 48.00
N VAL A 126 15.25 11.97 48.08
CA VAL A 126 15.61 12.79 46.92
C VAL A 126 16.36 11.96 45.87
N GLU A 127 17.31 11.10 46.27
CA GLU A 127 18.01 10.20 45.36
C GLU A 127 17.04 9.26 44.62
N GLN A 128 16.12 8.62 45.34
CA GLN A 128 15.13 7.72 44.74
C GLN A 128 14.24 8.43 43.71
N ASN A 129 13.78 9.64 44.05
CA ASN A 129 12.98 10.48 43.18
C ASN A 129 13.72 10.86 41.89
N PHE A 130 14.96 11.34 42.00
CA PHE A 130 15.75 11.75 40.83
C PHE A 130 16.34 10.57 40.03
N ASN A 131 16.44 9.37 40.62
CA ASN A 131 16.87 8.18 39.87
C ASN A 131 15.87 7.81 38.77
N ALA A 132 14.58 8.12 38.95
CA ALA A 132 13.56 7.96 37.92
C ALA A 132 13.89 8.73 36.63
N LEU A 133 14.60 9.86 36.72
CA LEU A 133 15.03 10.64 35.56
C LEU A 133 16.02 9.88 34.67
N THR A 134 16.82 8.97 35.25
CA THR A 134 17.78 8.14 34.47
C THR A 134 17.06 7.11 33.61
N GLN A 135 15.86 6.68 34.02
CA GLN A 135 15.07 5.65 33.33
C GLN A 135 14.09 6.26 32.32
N CYS A 136 13.96 7.58 32.29
CA CYS A 136 12.96 8.27 31.50
C CYS A 136 13.49 8.66 30.12
N ALA A 137 12.88 8.11 29.06
CA ALA A 137 13.21 8.45 27.68
C ALA A 137 12.54 9.76 27.21
N ILE A 138 12.91 10.88 27.83
CA ILE A 138 12.55 12.23 27.37
C ILE A 138 13.83 12.91 26.85
N GLU A 139 13.80 13.35 25.61
CA GLU A 139 14.96 14.00 24.96
C GLU A 139 15.39 15.24 25.75
N GLY A 140 16.64 15.29 26.20
CA GLY A 140 17.20 16.40 26.96
C GLY A 140 17.10 16.26 28.49
N ILE A 141 16.36 15.27 29.02
CA ILE A 141 16.27 15.04 30.47
C ILE A 141 17.55 14.45 31.06
N ASP A 142 18.34 13.76 30.23
CA ASP A 142 19.62 13.14 30.61
C ASP A 142 20.61 14.15 31.21
N LEU A 143 20.61 15.39 30.70
CA LEU A 143 21.48 16.44 31.22
C LEU A 143 21.13 16.79 32.68
N MET A 144 19.85 16.77 33.05
CA MET A 144 19.40 16.97 34.44
C MET A 144 19.81 15.78 35.32
N ALA A 145 19.64 14.55 34.82
CA ALA A 145 20.03 13.34 35.54
C ALA A 145 21.55 13.30 35.81
N VAL A 146 22.37 13.69 34.82
CA VAL A 146 23.84 13.78 34.98
C VAL A 146 24.22 14.86 36.00
N LYS A 147 23.58 16.04 35.97
CA LYS A 147 23.82 17.09 36.96
C LYS A 147 23.50 16.62 38.38
N PHE A 148 22.37 15.94 38.56
CA PHE A 148 21.99 15.38 39.85
C PHE A 148 23.01 14.34 40.35
N LYS A 149 23.38 13.37 39.50
CA LYS A 149 24.40 12.35 39.83
C LYS A 149 25.72 12.97 40.26
N ASN A 150 26.15 14.06 39.61
CA ASN A 150 27.37 14.77 40.00
C ASN A 150 27.25 15.43 41.37
N ILE A 151 26.13 16.10 41.66
CA ILE A 151 25.88 16.71 42.98
C ILE A 151 25.88 15.64 44.08
N TYR A 152 25.19 14.53 43.84
CA TYR A 152 25.13 13.42 44.79
C TYR A 152 26.50 12.76 45.00
N HIS A 153 27.28 12.54 43.94
CA HIS A 153 28.63 11.97 44.03
C HIS A 153 29.63 12.86 44.78
N ILE A 154 29.53 14.19 44.61
CA ILE A 154 30.35 15.14 45.37
C ILE A 154 30.06 15.04 46.88
N PHE A 155 28.81 14.77 47.24
CA PHE A 155 28.41 14.57 48.63
C PHE A 155 28.89 13.23 49.19
N GLN A 156 28.74 12.12 48.44
CA GLN A 156 29.17 10.78 48.88
C GLN A 156 30.69 10.68 49.15
N LYS A 157 31.49 11.46 48.42
CA LYS A 157 32.97 11.45 48.53
C LYS A 157 33.54 12.22 49.71
N LYS A 158 32.71 12.88 50.53
CA LYS A 158 33.19 13.66 51.67
C LYS A 158 33.87 12.77 52.73
N PRO A 159 35.00 13.19 53.31
CA PRO A 159 35.81 12.33 54.18
C PRO A 159 35.33 12.24 55.65
N TYR A 160 34.24 12.92 56.02
CA TYR A 160 33.72 12.93 57.39
C TYR A 160 32.68 11.83 57.65
N ASP A 161 32.53 11.42 58.92
CA ASP A 161 31.48 10.47 59.33
C ASP A 161 30.10 11.12 59.23
N THR A 162 29.29 10.63 58.29
CA THR A 162 27.92 11.10 58.04
C THR A 162 26.96 10.85 59.19
N LEU A 163 27.24 9.87 60.05
CA LEU A 163 26.37 9.51 61.18
C LEU A 163 26.71 10.29 62.45
N ASP A 164 27.80 11.07 62.48
CA ASP A 164 28.20 11.77 63.68
C ASP A 164 27.48 13.11 63.87
N PRO A 165 26.71 13.29 64.96
CA PRO A 165 25.99 14.54 65.21
C PRO A 165 26.90 15.71 65.60
N GLN A 166 28.15 15.45 65.99
CA GLN A 166 29.12 16.50 66.37
C GLN A 166 29.75 17.21 65.16
N VAL A 167 29.66 16.60 63.98
CA VAL A 167 30.18 17.18 62.74
C VAL A 167 29.17 18.18 62.19
N THR A 168 29.42 19.47 62.41
CA THR A 168 28.57 20.57 61.92
C THR A 168 28.71 20.81 60.42
N GLU A 169 29.82 20.36 59.81
CA GLU A 169 30.07 20.45 58.37
C GLU A 169 29.00 19.72 57.54
N PHE A 170 28.46 18.60 58.05
CA PHE A 170 27.37 17.88 57.39
C PHE A 170 26.14 18.79 57.24
N ASP A 171 25.78 19.56 58.26
CA ASP A 171 24.57 20.40 58.20
C ASP A 171 24.70 21.51 57.16
N VAL A 172 25.90 22.06 56.99
CA VAL A 172 26.21 23.05 55.95
C VAL A 172 26.15 22.40 54.56
N ASP A 173 26.76 21.23 54.39
CA ASP A 173 26.75 20.51 53.12
C ASP A 173 25.35 19.97 52.76
N PHE A 174 24.54 19.57 53.74
CA PHE A 174 23.14 19.18 53.57
C PHE A 174 22.30 20.36 53.06
N MET A 175 22.43 21.55 53.66
CA MET A 175 21.71 22.73 53.17
C MET A 175 22.14 23.12 51.75
N LYS A 176 23.43 23.01 51.42
CA LYS A 176 23.92 23.23 50.05
C LYS A 176 23.35 22.19 49.07
N PHE A 177 23.32 20.93 49.47
CA PHE A 177 22.72 19.85 48.66
C PHE A 177 21.25 20.13 48.37
N MET A 178 20.46 20.44 49.40
CA MET A 178 19.03 20.73 49.23
C MET A 178 18.78 21.97 48.35
N SER A 179 19.58 23.02 48.49
CA SER A 179 19.48 24.21 47.62
C SER A 179 19.81 23.90 46.16
N GLU A 180 20.80 23.06 45.89
CA GLU A 180 21.13 22.60 44.54
C GLU A 180 20.04 21.70 43.94
N VAL A 181 19.39 20.87 44.77
CA VAL A 181 18.23 20.05 44.38
C VAL A 181 17.05 20.94 44.02
N GLU A 182 16.69 21.93 44.85
CA GLU A 182 15.62 22.89 44.56
C GLU A 182 15.87 23.67 43.25
N ARG A 183 17.13 24.05 43.00
CA ARG A 183 17.54 24.66 41.73
C ARG A 183 17.34 23.72 40.54
N LEU A 184 17.62 22.42 40.70
CA LEU A 184 17.36 21.41 39.67
C LEU A 184 15.87 21.17 39.46
N GLU A 185 15.06 21.12 40.53
CA GLU A 185 13.61 21.02 40.44
C GLU A 185 13.02 22.19 39.64
N THR A 186 13.48 23.42 39.93
CA THR A 186 13.09 24.62 39.17
C THR A 186 13.54 24.54 37.70
N GLN A 187 14.72 23.99 37.41
CA GLN A 187 15.17 23.75 36.04
C GLN A 187 14.29 22.71 35.34
N LEU A 188 13.86 21.66 36.03
CA LEU A 188 12.99 20.61 35.50
C LEU A 188 11.58 21.15 35.20
N GLN A 189 11.01 21.98 36.08
CA GLN A 189 9.75 22.69 35.83
C GLN A 189 9.85 23.59 34.60
N ASN A 190 10.91 24.39 34.49
CA ASN A 190 11.14 25.25 33.32
C ASN A 190 11.35 24.44 32.02
N PHE A 191 12.01 23.29 32.13
CA PHE A 191 12.19 22.37 31.01
C PHE A 191 10.85 21.82 30.53
N MET A 192 9.99 21.38 31.46
CA MET A 192 8.61 20.96 31.15
C MET A 192 7.84 22.09 30.45
N ARG A 193 7.84 23.31 31.00
CA ARG A 193 7.20 24.49 30.36
C ARG A 193 7.70 24.73 28.94
N THR A 194 9.00 24.56 28.71
CA THR A 194 9.60 24.74 27.38
C THR A 194 9.15 23.67 26.39
N CYS A 195 9.06 22.41 26.83
CA CYS A 195 8.56 21.30 26.01
C CYS A 195 7.12 21.54 25.55
N PHE A 196 6.27 22.11 26.41
CA PHE A 196 4.87 22.37 26.11
C PHE A 196 4.60 23.77 25.51
N ARG A 197 5.62 24.59 25.22
CA ARG A 197 5.43 25.92 24.63
C ARG A 197 4.92 25.87 23.18
N LYS A 198 5.30 24.83 22.42
CA LYS A 198 4.88 24.61 21.02
C LYS A 198 4.10 23.31 20.90
N ILE A 199 2.86 23.32 21.36
CA ILE A 199 1.95 22.19 21.15
C ILE A 199 1.55 22.15 19.67
N LEU A 200 1.99 21.09 18.97
CA LEU A 200 1.61 20.84 17.57
C LEU A 200 0.30 20.04 17.45
N SER A 201 0.03 19.17 18.43
CA SER A 201 -1.17 18.34 18.50
C SER A 201 -1.45 17.96 19.96
N SER A 202 -2.73 17.96 20.37
CA SER A 202 -3.11 17.50 21.70
C SER A 202 -2.69 16.05 21.96
N GLN A 203 -2.80 15.16 20.98
CA GLN A 203 -2.44 13.74 21.13
C GLN A 203 -0.96 13.54 21.48
N ASN A 204 -0.04 14.16 20.73
CA ASN A 204 1.40 14.05 20.99
C ASN A 204 1.77 14.67 22.33
N SER A 205 1.15 15.81 22.67
CA SER A 205 1.37 16.45 23.97
C SER A 205 0.90 15.58 25.13
N LEU A 206 -0.21 14.85 24.99
CA LEU A 206 -0.68 13.93 26.01
C LEU A 206 0.26 12.74 26.20
N GLN A 207 0.82 12.18 25.12
CA GLN A 207 1.84 11.13 25.22
C GLN A 207 3.10 11.61 25.94
N LEU A 208 3.55 12.84 25.68
CA LEU A 208 4.68 13.43 26.41
C LEU A 208 4.33 13.68 27.87
N LEU A 209 3.11 14.16 28.16
CA LEU A 209 2.64 14.40 29.52
C LEU A 209 2.59 13.11 30.34
N GLN A 210 2.14 12.00 29.76
CA GLN A 210 2.15 10.69 30.41
C GLN A 210 3.56 10.27 30.86
N ARG A 211 4.59 10.60 30.08
CA ARG A 211 5.99 10.33 30.47
C ARG A 211 6.40 11.19 31.67
N PHE A 212 6.04 12.48 31.69
CA PHE A 212 6.30 13.32 32.86
C PHE A 212 5.51 12.89 34.11
N GLN A 213 4.27 12.43 33.94
CA GLN A 213 3.47 11.88 35.04
C GLN A 213 4.05 10.59 35.61
N SER A 214 4.65 9.74 34.76
CA SER A 214 5.29 8.50 35.22
C SER A 214 6.48 8.74 36.17
N LEU A 215 7.04 9.96 36.18
CA LEU A 215 8.11 10.34 37.12
C LEU A 215 7.60 10.52 38.55
N ASN A 216 6.29 10.76 38.77
CA ASN A 216 5.66 10.96 40.08
C ASN A 216 6.39 11.97 41.00
N MET A 217 7.09 12.96 40.42
CA MET A 217 7.84 13.97 41.18
C MET A 217 6.89 15.03 41.76
N PRO A 218 6.93 15.33 43.07
CA PRO A 218 6.08 16.35 43.69
C PRO A 218 6.23 17.73 43.04
N CYS A 219 7.46 18.13 42.71
CA CYS A 219 7.75 19.42 42.09
C CYS A 219 7.09 19.59 40.71
N LEU A 220 6.64 18.52 40.06
CA LEU A 220 6.00 18.57 38.74
C LEU A 220 4.47 18.55 38.79
N GLN A 221 3.85 18.34 39.96
CA GLN A 221 2.40 18.17 40.06
C GLN A 221 1.64 19.45 39.67
N GLU A 222 2.08 20.61 40.16
CA GLU A 222 1.48 21.91 39.82
C GLU A 222 1.62 22.22 38.32
N GLU A 223 2.82 22.02 37.78
CA GLU A 223 3.10 22.21 36.35
C GLU A 223 2.32 21.25 35.46
N THR A 224 2.11 20.02 35.93
CA THR A 224 1.28 19.01 35.26
C THR A 224 -0.17 19.48 35.19
N ALA A 225 -0.74 19.97 36.29
CA ALA A 225 -2.11 20.49 36.32
C ALA A 225 -2.29 21.70 35.39
N HIS A 226 -1.33 22.64 35.40
CA HIS A 226 -1.31 23.78 34.49
C HIS A 226 -1.21 23.34 33.02
N THR A 227 -0.29 22.41 32.72
CA THR A 227 -0.10 21.88 31.36
C THR A 227 -1.33 21.15 30.85
N ILE A 228 -2.01 20.36 31.68
CA ILE A 228 -3.28 19.71 31.30
C ILE A 228 -4.32 20.74 30.87
N SER A 229 -4.44 21.84 31.62
CA SER A 229 -5.35 22.95 31.30
C SER A 229 -5.00 23.61 29.96
N CYS A 230 -3.71 23.84 29.68
CA CYS A 230 -3.25 24.37 28.39
C CYS A 230 -3.54 23.40 27.23
N ILE A 231 -3.33 22.08 27.42
CA ILE A 231 -3.64 21.07 26.40
C ILE A 231 -5.15 21.03 26.14
N LEU A 232 -5.99 21.18 27.17
CA LEU A 232 -7.45 21.23 27.01
C LEU A 232 -7.87 22.42 26.14
N GLN A 233 -7.30 23.61 26.36
CA GLN A 233 -7.58 24.79 25.53
C GLN A 233 -7.18 24.54 24.06
N HIS A 234 -6.04 23.91 23.83
CA HIS A 234 -5.62 23.53 22.47
C HIS A 234 -6.56 22.49 21.85
N TYR A 235 -7.01 21.50 22.64
CA TYR A 235 -7.98 20.50 22.21
C TYR A 235 -9.31 21.14 21.81
N VAL A 236 -9.79 22.16 22.51
CA VAL A 236 -10.99 22.92 22.11
C VAL A 236 -10.81 23.57 20.74
N ALA A 237 -9.65 24.17 20.49
CA ALA A 237 -9.33 24.74 19.19
C ALA A 237 -9.25 23.66 18.09
N GLU A 238 -8.67 22.49 18.38
CA GLU A 238 -8.65 21.35 17.46
C GLU A 238 -10.04 20.77 17.18
N LEU A 239 -10.93 20.74 18.18
CA LEU A 239 -12.30 20.29 18.03
C LEU A 239 -13.09 21.21 17.09
N GLU A 240 -12.98 22.53 17.28
CA GLU A 240 -13.61 23.51 16.38
C GLU A 240 -12.99 23.48 14.97
N ALA A 241 -11.66 23.28 14.86
CA ALA A 241 -11.01 23.09 13.57
C ALA A 241 -11.50 21.82 12.85
N THR A 242 -11.68 20.72 13.58
CA THR A 242 -12.19 19.45 13.05
C THR A 242 -13.65 19.60 12.60
N LYS A 243 -14.46 20.32 13.37
CA LYS A 243 -15.85 20.64 13.00
C LYS A 243 -15.93 21.48 11.73
N LYS A 244 -15.07 22.51 11.59
CA LYS A 244 -14.97 23.31 10.36
C LYS A 244 -14.52 22.46 9.18
N LEU A 245 -13.51 21.60 9.37
CA LEU A 245 -13.04 20.67 8.34
C LEU A 245 -14.16 19.75 7.86
N TYR A 246 -14.93 19.19 8.80
CA TYR A 246 -16.08 18.35 8.49
C TYR A 246 -17.12 19.11 7.66
N GLN A 247 -17.49 20.33 8.06
CA GLN A 247 -18.48 21.14 7.35
C GLN A 247 -18.06 21.50 5.91
N THR A 248 -16.77 21.81 5.71
CA THR A 248 -16.24 22.20 4.39
C THR A 248 -16.12 21.01 3.44
N GLN A 249 -15.76 19.83 3.95
CA GLN A 249 -15.37 18.67 3.13
C GLN A 249 -16.37 17.51 3.18
N LYS A 250 -17.52 17.64 3.85
CA LYS A 250 -18.48 16.53 4.00
C LYS A 250 -18.95 15.93 2.67
N ASP A 251 -19.10 16.75 1.63
CA ASP A 251 -19.69 16.33 0.36
C ASP A 251 -18.64 15.61 -0.52
N ASP A 252 -17.40 16.12 -0.50
CA ASP A 252 -16.24 15.57 -1.21
C ASP A 252 -14.98 15.59 -0.33
N PRO A 253 -14.80 14.59 0.55
CA PRO A 253 -13.65 14.54 1.43
C PRO A 253 -12.40 14.06 0.70
N PRO A 254 -11.21 14.53 1.12
CA PRO A 254 -9.96 14.11 0.50
C PRO A 254 -9.72 12.62 0.73
N LEU A 255 -9.77 11.84 -0.35
CA LEU A 255 -9.58 10.40 -0.33
C LEU A 255 -8.12 10.03 -0.56
N ALA A 256 -7.66 8.96 0.09
CA ALA A 256 -6.35 8.38 -0.20
C ALA A 256 -6.33 7.74 -1.59
N ARG A 257 -5.14 7.62 -2.19
CA ARG A 257 -4.97 7.02 -3.52
C ARG A 257 -5.56 5.60 -3.57
N ASN A 258 -6.33 5.30 -4.61
CA ASN A 258 -7.00 4.01 -4.80
C ASN A 258 -8.01 3.64 -3.69
N MET A 259 -8.50 4.62 -2.92
CA MET A 259 -9.66 4.42 -2.07
C MET A 259 -10.95 4.64 -2.87
N PRO A 260 -11.91 3.72 -2.77
CA PRO A 260 -13.21 3.90 -3.39
C PRO A 260 -14.03 4.97 -2.63
N PRO A 261 -15.04 5.58 -3.26
CA PRO A 261 -15.67 6.78 -2.75
C PRO A 261 -16.41 6.57 -1.43
N ILE A 262 -17.21 5.51 -1.28
CA ILE A 262 -18.02 5.33 -0.06
C ILE A 262 -17.13 4.88 1.10
N ALA A 263 -16.30 3.86 0.89
CA ALA A 263 -15.41 3.40 1.96
C ALA A 263 -14.37 4.48 2.34
N GLY A 264 -13.93 5.29 1.37
CA GLY A 264 -13.04 6.43 1.61
C GLY A 264 -13.69 7.50 2.50
N LYS A 265 -14.95 7.85 2.23
CA LYS A 265 -15.75 8.77 3.07
C LYS A 265 -15.85 8.27 4.51
N ILE A 266 -16.14 6.98 4.70
CA ILE A 266 -16.22 6.35 6.04
C ILE A 266 -14.86 6.39 6.74
N VAL A 267 -13.76 6.04 6.06
CA VAL A 267 -12.41 6.08 6.64
C VAL A 267 -12.03 7.49 7.07
N TRP A 268 -12.35 8.49 6.25
CA TRP A 268 -12.09 9.89 6.57
C TRP A 268 -12.82 10.31 7.86
N VAL A 269 -14.11 10.01 7.97
CA VAL A 269 -14.88 10.30 9.19
C VAL A 269 -14.36 9.56 10.41
N ARG A 270 -14.03 8.26 10.29
CA ARG A 270 -13.41 7.49 11.38
C ARG A 270 -12.06 8.05 11.81
N GLN A 271 -11.27 8.60 10.88
CA GLN A 271 -10.02 9.26 11.21
C GLN A 271 -10.24 10.55 12.00
N LEU A 272 -11.23 11.37 11.61
CA LEU A 272 -11.62 12.55 12.37
C LEU A 272 -12.12 12.17 13.77
N PHE A 273 -12.95 11.12 13.87
CA PHE A 273 -13.45 10.61 15.13
C PHE A 273 -12.32 10.14 16.05
N ARG A 274 -11.38 9.34 15.55
CA ARG A 274 -10.22 8.87 16.34
C ARG A 274 -9.40 10.05 16.87
N ARG A 275 -9.13 11.05 16.02
CA ARG A 275 -8.38 12.25 16.39
C ARG A 275 -9.03 13.01 17.55
N VAL A 276 -10.36 13.13 17.57
CA VAL A 276 -11.07 13.84 18.65
C VAL A 276 -11.31 12.97 19.88
N ASN A 277 -11.40 11.64 19.73
CA ASN A 277 -11.73 10.71 20.80
C ASN A 277 -10.55 10.39 21.74
N GLU A 278 -9.34 10.25 21.20
CA GLU A 278 -8.17 9.87 22.00
C GLU A 278 -7.85 10.89 23.12
N PRO A 279 -7.83 12.21 22.86
CA PRO A 279 -7.56 13.19 23.92
C PRO A 279 -8.64 13.25 25.00
N ILE A 280 -9.93 13.20 24.62
CA ILE A 280 -11.03 13.26 25.59
C ILE A 280 -11.09 12.01 26.48
N SER A 281 -10.78 10.83 25.92
CA SER A 281 -10.71 9.59 26.71
C SER A 281 -9.58 9.64 27.73
N TYR A 282 -8.47 10.31 27.43
CA TYR A 282 -7.38 10.50 28.38
C TYR A 282 -7.79 11.44 29.52
N PHE A 283 -8.37 12.61 29.19
CA PHE A 283 -8.82 13.55 30.22
C PHE A 283 -9.85 12.92 31.16
N HIS A 284 -10.74 12.08 30.64
CA HIS A 284 -11.73 11.39 31.47
C HIS A 284 -11.13 10.39 32.47
N LYS A 285 -10.02 9.72 32.12
CA LYS A 285 -9.36 8.73 32.98
C LYS A 285 -8.40 9.34 34.00
N HIS A 286 -7.77 10.46 33.66
CA HIS A 286 -6.62 10.99 34.40
C HIS A 286 -6.84 12.37 35.03
N SER A 287 -8.00 13.00 34.82
CA SER A 287 -8.25 14.34 35.36
C SER A 287 -9.73 14.62 35.66
N ASP A 288 -9.99 15.30 36.78
CA ASP A 288 -11.33 15.79 37.14
C ASP A 288 -11.68 17.11 36.42
N ILE A 289 -10.80 17.60 35.55
CA ILE A 289 -10.96 18.89 34.85
C ILE A 289 -12.22 18.89 33.97
N LEU A 290 -12.68 17.72 33.52
CA LEU A 290 -13.94 17.59 32.79
C LEU A 290 -15.20 17.85 33.64
N ALA A 291 -15.11 17.82 34.97
CA ALA A 291 -16.23 18.15 35.87
C ALA A 291 -16.46 19.66 36.02
N SER A 292 -15.46 20.47 35.66
CA SER A 292 -15.56 21.94 35.63
C SER A 292 -16.63 22.42 34.63
N PRO A 293 -17.19 23.64 34.79
CA PRO A 293 -18.17 24.17 33.83
C PRO A 293 -17.58 24.27 32.41
N GLU A 294 -16.29 24.62 32.29
CA GLU A 294 -15.55 24.69 31.03
C GLU A 294 -15.41 23.28 30.42
N GLY A 295 -14.98 22.30 31.21
CA GLY A 295 -14.87 20.89 30.80
C GLY A 295 -16.20 20.29 30.32
N LYS A 296 -17.30 20.59 31.01
CA LYS A 296 -18.66 20.17 30.60
C LYS A 296 -19.05 20.74 29.24
N ALA A 297 -18.69 21.99 28.94
CA ALA A 297 -18.93 22.58 27.62
C ALA A 297 -18.13 21.85 26.52
N VAL A 298 -16.87 21.49 26.79
CA VAL A 298 -16.05 20.69 25.86
C VAL A 298 -16.66 19.32 25.61
N VAL A 299 -17.10 18.61 26.65
CA VAL A 299 -17.75 17.30 26.54
C VAL A 299 -19.03 17.40 25.71
N GLN A 300 -19.84 18.44 25.90
CA GLN A 300 -21.04 18.66 25.09
C GLN A 300 -20.71 18.91 23.61
N SER A 301 -19.68 19.71 23.32
CA SER A 301 -19.25 19.97 21.94
C SER A 301 -18.71 18.69 21.28
N TYR A 302 -17.90 17.92 22.01
CA TYR A 302 -17.41 16.61 21.56
C TYR A 302 -18.55 15.64 21.28
N ASN A 303 -19.51 15.48 22.20
CA ASN A 303 -20.64 14.55 22.02
C ASN A 303 -21.48 14.92 20.79
N LYS A 304 -21.71 16.22 20.55
CA LYS A 304 -22.42 16.69 19.35
C LYS A 304 -21.65 16.35 18.08
N LEU A 305 -20.34 16.59 18.05
CA LEU A 305 -19.50 16.27 16.89
C LEU A 305 -19.42 14.74 16.67
N ALA A 306 -19.19 13.99 17.74
CA ALA A 306 -19.14 12.53 17.73
C ALA A 306 -20.43 11.93 17.17
N TYR A 307 -21.59 12.41 17.62
CA TYR A 307 -22.89 11.99 17.10
C TYR A 307 -22.99 12.20 15.59
N VAL A 308 -22.66 13.40 15.10
CA VAL A 308 -22.72 13.73 13.67
C VAL A 308 -21.75 12.88 12.84
N LEU A 309 -20.56 12.59 13.34
CA LEU A 309 -19.59 11.73 12.66
C LEU A 309 -20.08 10.27 12.59
N VAL A 310 -20.65 9.74 13.67
CA VAL A 310 -21.21 8.37 13.66
C VAL A 310 -22.44 8.29 12.77
N GLU A 311 -23.32 9.30 12.82
CA GLU A 311 -24.48 9.39 11.95
C GLU A 311 -24.07 9.37 10.47
N PHE A 312 -23.02 10.11 10.10
CA PHE A 312 -22.47 10.09 8.75
C PHE A 312 -22.04 8.67 8.35
N GLU A 313 -21.26 7.99 9.19
CA GLU A 313 -20.84 6.60 8.92
C GLU A 313 -22.03 5.68 8.67
N VAL A 314 -23.04 5.74 9.54
CA VAL A 314 -24.24 4.89 9.46
C VAL A 314 -25.06 5.18 8.20
N VAL A 315 -25.25 6.45 7.85
CA VAL A 315 -26.03 6.84 6.66
C VAL A 315 -25.36 6.34 5.38
N TYR A 316 -24.04 6.54 5.23
CA TYR A 316 -23.30 6.10 4.04
C TYR A 316 -23.19 4.58 3.95
N HIS A 317 -22.98 3.90 5.08
CA HIS A 317 -22.97 2.42 5.12
C HIS A 317 -24.35 1.85 4.75
N ASN A 318 -25.44 2.40 5.29
CA ASN A 318 -26.79 1.96 4.96
C ASN A 318 -27.17 2.24 3.50
N ALA A 319 -26.76 3.39 2.95
CA ALA A 319 -26.97 3.70 1.53
C ALA A 319 -26.27 2.67 0.64
N TRP A 320 -25.01 2.37 0.94
CA TRP A 320 -24.22 1.35 0.24
C TRP A 320 -24.81 -0.06 0.34
N MET A 321 -25.26 -0.47 1.53
CA MET A 321 -25.95 -1.75 1.74
C MET A 321 -27.18 -1.89 0.84
N LYS A 322 -27.98 -0.81 0.73
CA LYS A 322 -29.16 -0.78 -0.15
C LYS A 322 -28.79 -0.83 -1.62
N GLU A 323 -27.78 -0.07 -2.03
CA GLU A 323 -27.30 -0.04 -3.41
C GLU A 323 -26.82 -1.43 -3.85
N ILE A 324 -25.90 -2.04 -3.12
CA ILE A 324 -25.38 -3.38 -3.46
C ILE A 324 -26.47 -4.45 -3.51
N SER A 325 -27.46 -4.37 -2.63
CA SER A 325 -28.58 -5.31 -2.62
C SER A 325 -29.43 -5.21 -3.89
N GLN A 326 -29.45 -4.06 -4.56
CA GLN A 326 -30.18 -3.83 -5.81
C GLN A 326 -29.36 -4.17 -7.06
N LEU A 327 -28.02 -4.25 -6.96
CA LEU A 327 -27.10 -4.42 -8.09
C LEU A 327 -26.99 -5.86 -8.63
N GLN A 328 -27.94 -6.74 -8.30
CA GLN A 328 -27.95 -8.14 -8.78
C GLN A 328 -27.96 -8.25 -10.32
N TYR A 329 -28.37 -7.20 -11.03
CA TYR A 329 -28.40 -7.13 -12.49
C TYR A 329 -27.02 -6.92 -13.14
N LEU A 330 -26.01 -6.38 -12.44
CA LEU A 330 -24.73 -6.01 -13.08
C LEU A 330 -23.99 -7.22 -13.68
N LEU A 331 -24.09 -8.38 -13.04
CA LEU A 331 -23.52 -9.65 -13.54
C LEU A 331 -24.40 -10.35 -14.60
N GLN A 332 -25.63 -9.88 -14.79
CA GLN A 332 -26.57 -10.39 -15.79
C GLN A 332 -26.45 -9.63 -17.12
N SER A 333 -25.65 -8.57 -17.17
CA SER A 333 -25.31 -7.87 -18.41
C SER A 333 -24.56 -8.79 -19.37
N THR A 334 -24.84 -8.60 -20.66
CA THR A 334 -24.14 -9.31 -21.75
C THR A 334 -22.67 -8.90 -21.79
N VAL A 335 -21.82 -9.82 -22.20
CA VAL A 335 -20.36 -9.68 -22.12
C VAL A 335 -19.79 -8.76 -23.20
N LEU A 336 -20.48 -8.66 -24.36
CA LEU A 336 -20.14 -7.76 -25.46
C LEU A 336 -21.30 -6.80 -25.77
N VAL A 337 -20.95 -5.63 -26.29
CA VAL A 337 -21.89 -4.65 -26.88
C VAL A 337 -21.30 -4.13 -28.20
N ARG A 338 -22.16 -3.81 -29.18
CA ARG A 338 -21.74 -3.15 -30.42
C ARG A 338 -21.76 -1.63 -30.26
N HIS A 339 -20.70 -0.97 -30.71
CA HIS A 339 -20.65 0.49 -30.72
C HIS A 339 -21.66 1.06 -31.74
N PRO A 340 -22.51 2.04 -31.35
CA PRO A 340 -23.65 2.47 -32.16
C PRO A 340 -23.30 3.14 -33.49
N THR A 341 -22.09 3.69 -33.65
CA THR A 341 -21.66 4.37 -34.89
C THR A 341 -20.55 3.66 -35.66
N THR A 342 -19.85 2.70 -35.04
CA THR A 342 -18.70 2.02 -35.67
C THR A 342 -18.89 0.53 -35.84
N GLU A 343 -20.01 -0.02 -35.32
CA GLU A 343 -20.37 -1.46 -35.32
C GLU A 343 -19.30 -2.39 -34.74
N LYS A 344 -18.27 -1.83 -34.09
CA LYS A 344 -17.19 -2.57 -33.45
C LYS A 344 -17.68 -3.22 -32.17
N PHE A 345 -17.12 -4.39 -31.86
CA PHE A 345 -17.38 -5.08 -30.60
C PHE A 345 -16.59 -4.40 -29.49
N LEU A 346 -17.26 -4.07 -28.39
CA LEU A 346 -16.66 -3.56 -27.16
C LEU A 346 -17.00 -4.48 -26.00
N VAL A 347 -16.06 -4.61 -25.07
CA VAL A 347 -16.24 -5.37 -23.85
C VAL A 347 -17.14 -4.57 -22.91
N ASN A 348 -18.30 -5.14 -22.57
CA ASN A 348 -19.30 -4.50 -21.73
C ASN A 348 -19.01 -4.78 -20.25
N PHE A 349 -17.92 -4.22 -19.76
CA PHE A 349 -17.52 -4.35 -18.36
C PHE A 349 -17.72 -3.03 -17.62
N ASP A 350 -18.66 -3.01 -16.68
CA ASP A 350 -18.94 -1.84 -15.87
C ASP A 350 -17.82 -1.60 -14.84
N PRO A 351 -17.12 -0.45 -14.86
CA PRO A 351 -16.10 -0.13 -13.86
C PRO A 351 -16.64 -0.13 -12.42
N GLN A 352 -17.94 0.09 -12.22
CA GLN A 352 -18.59 0.06 -10.91
C GLN A 352 -18.42 -1.31 -10.21
N ILE A 353 -18.27 -2.40 -10.97
CA ILE A 353 -18.04 -3.74 -10.39
C ILE A 353 -16.72 -3.78 -9.62
N LEU A 354 -15.63 -3.22 -10.17
CA LEU A 354 -14.33 -3.20 -9.50
C LEU A 354 -14.34 -2.24 -8.31
N GLU A 355 -15.10 -1.16 -8.41
CA GLU A 355 -15.32 -0.21 -7.31
C GLU A 355 -16.01 -0.90 -6.14
N ILE A 356 -17.13 -1.58 -6.37
CA ILE A 356 -17.88 -2.34 -5.36
C ILE A 356 -17.02 -3.42 -4.72
N VAL A 357 -16.24 -4.16 -5.51
CA VAL A 357 -15.32 -5.17 -4.97
C VAL A 357 -14.28 -4.53 -4.07
N ARG A 358 -13.73 -3.38 -4.46
CA ARG A 358 -12.77 -2.64 -3.65
C ARG A 358 -13.42 -2.11 -2.37
N GLU A 359 -14.64 -1.58 -2.46
CA GLU A 359 -15.43 -1.12 -1.31
C GLU A 359 -15.70 -2.26 -0.35
N THR A 360 -16.14 -3.41 -0.86
CA THR A 360 -16.40 -4.61 -0.08
C THR A 360 -15.16 -5.02 0.71
N LYS A 361 -13.98 -5.08 0.07
CA LYS A 361 -12.72 -5.38 0.76
C LYS A 361 -12.38 -4.35 1.83
N CYS A 362 -12.67 -3.07 1.61
CA CYS A 362 -12.49 -2.03 2.61
C CYS A 362 -13.48 -2.16 3.78
N MET A 363 -14.77 -2.38 3.52
CA MET A 363 -15.80 -2.54 4.56
C MET A 363 -15.50 -3.73 5.48
N VAL A 364 -15.08 -4.86 4.92
CA VAL A 364 -14.64 -6.04 5.71
C VAL A 364 -13.46 -5.68 6.61
N LYS A 365 -12.44 -4.98 6.09
CA LYS A 365 -11.30 -4.52 6.90
C LYS A 365 -11.67 -3.51 7.98
N LEU A 366 -12.74 -2.75 7.74
CA LEU A 366 -13.30 -1.81 8.70
C LEU A 366 -14.18 -2.49 9.77
N GLY A 367 -14.41 -3.81 9.66
CA GLY A 367 -15.26 -4.56 10.58
C GLY A 367 -16.75 -4.20 10.47
N LEU A 368 -17.17 -3.68 9.32
CA LEU A 368 -18.57 -3.37 9.05
C LEU A 368 -19.29 -4.59 8.46
N GLU A 369 -20.62 -4.65 8.64
CA GLU A 369 -21.45 -5.67 8.02
C GLU A 369 -21.47 -5.50 6.50
N VAL A 370 -21.46 -6.62 5.77
CA VAL A 370 -21.35 -6.67 4.31
C VAL A 370 -22.34 -7.69 3.76
N PRO A 371 -23.09 -7.39 2.68
CA PRO A 371 -24.00 -8.34 2.07
C PRO A 371 -23.27 -9.54 1.46
N GLU A 372 -23.83 -10.74 1.56
CA GLU A 372 -23.22 -11.97 1.01
C GLU A 372 -22.94 -11.86 -0.50
N GLN A 373 -23.77 -11.13 -1.23
CA GLN A 373 -23.62 -10.90 -2.67
C GLN A 373 -22.32 -10.17 -2.99
N ALA A 374 -21.98 -9.17 -2.18
CA ALA A 374 -20.74 -8.40 -2.31
C ALA A 374 -19.51 -9.27 -2.02
N VAL A 375 -19.61 -10.14 -1.00
CA VAL A 375 -18.54 -11.08 -0.66
C VAL A 375 -18.30 -12.07 -1.80
N LYS A 376 -19.36 -12.64 -2.37
CA LYS A 376 -19.27 -13.54 -3.54
C LYS A 376 -18.63 -12.83 -4.74
N LEU A 377 -19.02 -11.58 -5.01
CA LEU A 377 -18.39 -10.75 -6.05
C LEU A 377 -16.88 -10.56 -5.81
N ALA A 378 -16.49 -10.25 -4.57
CA ALA A 378 -15.08 -10.06 -4.23
C ALA A 378 -14.24 -11.35 -4.34
N MET A 379 -14.86 -12.53 -4.17
CA MET A 379 -14.19 -13.82 -4.40
C MET A 379 -13.96 -14.12 -5.88
N ILE A 380 -14.84 -13.66 -6.77
CA ILE A 380 -14.76 -13.93 -8.22
C ILE A 380 -13.96 -12.82 -8.95
N GLU A 381 -13.45 -11.81 -8.25
CA GLU A 381 -12.72 -10.66 -8.83
C GLU A 381 -11.60 -11.06 -9.79
N ASP A 382 -10.74 -11.99 -9.39
CA ASP A 382 -9.58 -12.38 -10.19
C ASP A 382 -10.01 -13.07 -11.48
N LYS A 383 -11.08 -13.88 -11.41
CA LYS A 383 -11.70 -14.51 -12.58
C LYS A 383 -12.33 -13.48 -13.50
N LEU A 384 -13.04 -12.48 -12.97
CA LEU A 384 -13.64 -11.40 -13.77
C LEU A 384 -12.59 -10.56 -14.49
N LYS A 385 -11.49 -10.20 -13.81
CA LYS A 385 -10.38 -9.46 -14.42
C LYS A 385 -9.70 -10.27 -15.52
N LEU A 386 -9.45 -11.56 -15.27
CA LEU A 386 -8.87 -12.45 -16.27
C LEU A 386 -9.78 -12.56 -17.50
N ASN A 387 -11.08 -12.80 -17.30
CA ASN A 387 -12.07 -12.90 -18.37
C ASN A 387 -12.15 -11.59 -19.17
N LYS A 388 -12.11 -10.43 -18.50
CA LYS A 388 -12.06 -9.12 -19.18
C LYS A 388 -10.84 -9.00 -20.09
N LEU A 389 -9.65 -9.30 -19.58
CA LEU A 389 -8.40 -9.23 -20.36
C LEU A 389 -8.41 -10.21 -21.53
N GLN A 390 -8.90 -11.43 -21.32
CA GLN A 390 -9.02 -12.43 -22.39
C GLN A 390 -9.97 -11.95 -23.49
N LEU A 391 -11.11 -11.39 -23.13
CA LEU A 391 -12.07 -10.87 -24.09
C LEU A 391 -11.55 -9.65 -24.85
N GLU A 392 -10.87 -8.71 -24.17
CA GLU A 392 -10.19 -7.58 -24.82
C GLU A 392 -9.15 -8.08 -25.82
N ASN A 393 -8.37 -9.11 -25.46
CA ASN A 393 -7.38 -9.71 -26.36
C ASN A 393 -8.02 -10.40 -27.58
N VAL A 394 -9.15 -11.10 -27.41
CA VAL A 394 -9.89 -11.75 -28.50
C VAL A 394 -10.46 -10.70 -29.46
N VAL A 395 -11.09 -9.65 -28.94
CA VAL A 395 -11.65 -8.55 -29.74
C VAL A 395 -10.54 -7.79 -30.47
N GLN A 396 -9.44 -7.45 -29.78
CA GLN A 396 -8.30 -6.77 -30.38
C GLN A 396 -7.64 -7.64 -31.46
N SER A 397 -7.44 -8.93 -31.19
CA SER A 397 -6.91 -9.89 -32.17
C SER A 397 -7.79 -9.98 -33.42
N TYR A 398 -9.11 -9.96 -33.25
CA TYR A 398 -10.05 -9.95 -34.37
C TYR A 398 -9.96 -8.64 -35.17
N GLU A 399 -9.91 -7.48 -34.50
CA GLU A 399 -9.73 -6.19 -35.18
C GLU A 399 -8.40 -6.13 -35.97
N ASP A 400 -7.32 -6.63 -35.40
CA ASP A 400 -6.00 -6.65 -36.04
C ASP A 400 -5.98 -7.57 -37.26
N LEU A 401 -6.64 -8.74 -37.18
CA LEU A 401 -6.81 -9.63 -38.33
C LEU A 401 -7.68 -9.01 -39.42
N ARG A 402 -8.74 -8.27 -39.04
CA ARG A 402 -9.59 -7.53 -39.99
C ARG A 402 -8.80 -6.43 -40.71
N LYS A 403 -7.97 -5.66 -39.98
CA LYS A 403 -7.08 -4.64 -40.57
C LYS A 403 -5.96 -5.26 -41.42
N GLY A 404 -5.44 -6.42 -41.02
CA GLY A 404 -4.40 -7.15 -41.75
C GLY A 404 -4.88 -7.79 -43.05
N THR A 405 -6.19 -7.94 -43.22
CA THR A 405 -6.79 -8.50 -44.44
C THR A 405 -6.86 -7.43 -45.52
N ARG A 406 -6.09 -7.60 -46.60
CA ARG A 406 -6.13 -6.67 -47.73
C ARG A 406 -7.48 -6.73 -48.43
N ASN A 407 -7.94 -5.58 -48.93
CA ASN A 407 -9.22 -5.43 -49.64
C ASN A 407 -9.47 -6.51 -50.70
N MET A 408 -8.43 -6.92 -51.43
CA MET A 408 -8.52 -7.97 -52.46
C MET A 408 -8.88 -9.37 -51.94
N PHE A 409 -8.59 -9.65 -50.66
CA PHE A 409 -8.88 -10.94 -50.02
C PHE A 409 -10.09 -10.89 -49.08
N VAL A 410 -10.69 -9.71 -48.85
CA VAL A 410 -11.80 -9.53 -47.91
C VAL A 410 -12.98 -10.45 -48.25
N ASN A 411 -13.38 -10.51 -49.53
CA ASN A 411 -14.50 -11.33 -49.97
C ASN A 411 -14.21 -12.84 -49.83
N LEU A 412 -12.97 -13.26 -50.10
CA LEU A 412 -12.53 -14.66 -49.94
C LEU A 412 -12.39 -15.07 -48.47
N MET A 413 -12.14 -14.11 -47.58
CA MET A 413 -12.01 -14.30 -46.13
C MET A 413 -13.34 -14.14 -45.38
N THR A 414 -14.40 -13.66 -46.06
CA THR A 414 -15.71 -13.34 -45.48
C THR A 414 -16.33 -14.53 -44.72
N PRO A 415 -16.30 -15.79 -45.19
CA PRO A 415 -16.91 -16.91 -44.44
C PRO A 415 -16.25 -17.18 -43.09
N LYS A 416 -14.92 -16.98 -42.99
CA LYS A 416 -14.20 -17.11 -41.71
C LYS A 416 -14.50 -15.92 -40.80
N MET A 417 -14.69 -14.73 -41.38
CA MET A 417 -15.17 -13.55 -40.63
C MET A 417 -16.59 -13.77 -40.10
N GLU A 418 -17.51 -14.32 -40.90
CA GLU A 418 -18.88 -14.65 -40.48
C GLU A 418 -18.91 -15.73 -39.40
N LYS A 419 -18.06 -16.75 -39.48
CA LYS A 419 -17.91 -17.77 -38.44
C LYS A 419 -17.47 -17.16 -37.11
N MET A 420 -16.49 -16.26 -37.15
CA MET A 420 -16.03 -15.53 -35.95
C MET A 420 -17.12 -14.57 -35.42
N GLU A 421 -17.81 -13.84 -36.29
CA GLU A 421 -18.93 -12.98 -35.89
C GLU A 421 -20.10 -13.78 -35.31
N GLY A 422 -20.34 -15.00 -35.80
CA GLY A 422 -21.32 -15.93 -35.24
C GLY A 422 -21.00 -16.32 -33.80
N VAL A 423 -19.73 -16.65 -33.51
CA VAL A 423 -19.25 -16.91 -32.15
C VAL A 423 -19.38 -15.65 -31.29
N LEU A 424 -18.88 -14.50 -31.75
CA LEU A 424 -18.98 -13.23 -31.01
C LEU A 424 -20.45 -12.79 -30.76
N ARG A 425 -21.39 -13.18 -31.63
CA ARG A 425 -22.83 -12.92 -31.45
C ARG A 425 -23.42 -13.68 -30.24
N GLN A 426 -22.86 -14.83 -29.89
CA GLN A 426 -23.23 -15.51 -28.64
C GLN A 426 -22.86 -14.66 -27.42
N GLY A 427 -21.73 -13.95 -27.48
CA GLY A 427 -21.29 -12.96 -26.48
C GLY A 427 -22.16 -11.70 -26.39
N LEU A 428 -22.91 -11.37 -27.45
CA LEU A 428 -23.85 -10.25 -27.49
C LEU A 428 -25.24 -10.59 -26.92
N THR A 429 -25.64 -11.87 -26.96
CA THR A 429 -27.05 -12.26 -26.77
C THR A 429 -27.28 -13.26 -25.66
N MET A 430 -26.35 -14.18 -25.42
CA MET A 430 -26.55 -15.31 -24.51
C MET A 430 -25.57 -15.32 -23.33
N LEU A 431 -24.34 -14.84 -23.51
CA LEU A 431 -23.32 -14.89 -22.47
C LEU A 431 -23.36 -13.65 -21.58
N THR A 432 -23.50 -13.90 -20.28
CA THR A 432 -23.43 -12.89 -19.21
C THR A 432 -22.16 -13.09 -18.37
N TRP A 433 -21.75 -12.09 -17.60
CA TRP A 433 -20.56 -12.19 -16.73
C TRP A 433 -20.65 -13.26 -15.63
N SER A 434 -21.85 -13.78 -15.37
CA SER A 434 -22.13 -14.89 -14.45
C SER A 434 -22.15 -16.27 -15.12
N SER A 435 -21.98 -16.35 -16.45
CA SER A 435 -22.11 -17.60 -17.20
C SER A 435 -20.91 -18.53 -17.02
N VAL A 436 -21.16 -19.81 -16.72
CA VAL A 436 -20.11 -20.84 -16.57
C VAL A 436 -19.50 -21.22 -17.93
N THR A 437 -20.24 -21.01 -19.02
CA THR A 437 -19.85 -21.31 -20.41
C THR A 437 -18.87 -20.29 -21.02
N LEU A 438 -18.42 -19.30 -20.25
CA LEU A 438 -17.44 -18.31 -20.72
C LEU A 438 -16.10 -18.95 -21.11
N GLU A 439 -15.65 -19.97 -20.37
CA GLU A 439 -14.38 -20.65 -20.66
C GLU A 439 -14.44 -21.43 -21.98
N THR A 440 -15.55 -22.11 -22.25
CA THR A 440 -15.76 -22.82 -23.52
C THR A 440 -15.87 -21.85 -24.70
N PHE A 441 -16.49 -20.68 -24.47
CA PHE A 441 -16.56 -19.61 -25.46
C PHE A 441 -15.16 -19.06 -25.80
N PHE A 442 -14.29 -18.82 -24.80
CA PHE A 442 -12.92 -18.37 -25.07
C PHE A 442 -12.13 -19.39 -25.86
N GLN A 443 -12.26 -20.68 -25.56
CA GLN A 443 -11.61 -21.75 -26.33
C GLN A 443 -12.09 -21.80 -27.78
N GLU A 444 -13.40 -21.70 -28.02
CA GLU A 444 -13.96 -21.67 -29.38
C GLU A 444 -13.52 -20.42 -30.15
N ALA A 445 -13.55 -19.24 -29.51
CA ALA A 445 -13.10 -17.99 -30.10
C ALA A 445 -11.61 -18.03 -30.46
N ASP A 446 -10.75 -18.53 -29.56
CA ASP A 446 -9.31 -18.66 -29.80
C ASP A 446 -9.00 -19.66 -30.93
N GLN A 447 -9.73 -20.78 -31.00
CA GLN A 447 -9.58 -21.74 -32.09
C GLN A 447 -9.94 -21.12 -33.45
N VAL A 448 -11.08 -20.42 -33.54
CA VAL A 448 -11.50 -19.75 -34.77
C VAL A 448 -10.52 -18.65 -35.16
N LEU A 449 -10.04 -17.86 -34.20
CA LEU A 449 -9.00 -16.85 -34.44
C LEU A 449 -7.68 -17.46 -34.88
N HIS A 450 -7.29 -18.60 -34.32
CA HIS A 450 -6.05 -19.29 -34.69
C HIS A 450 -6.09 -19.76 -36.14
N VAL A 451 -7.19 -20.40 -36.54
CA VAL A 451 -7.42 -20.85 -37.93
C VAL A 451 -7.42 -19.64 -38.87
N TYR A 452 -8.11 -18.55 -38.51
CA TYR A 452 -8.17 -17.35 -39.33
C TYR A 452 -6.78 -16.70 -39.51
N ARG A 453 -6.01 -16.60 -38.41
CA ARG A 453 -4.64 -16.08 -38.41
C ARG A 453 -3.70 -16.95 -39.24
N GLN A 454 -3.81 -18.27 -39.16
CA GLN A 454 -2.99 -19.20 -39.95
C GLN A 454 -3.27 -19.04 -41.44
N LEU A 455 -4.54 -18.92 -41.82
CA LEU A 455 -4.96 -18.68 -43.20
C LEU A 455 -4.39 -17.35 -43.72
N LEU A 456 -4.59 -16.26 -42.98
CA LEU A 456 -4.07 -14.94 -43.36
C LEU A 456 -2.54 -14.94 -43.51
N ARG A 457 -1.81 -15.60 -42.61
CA ARG A 457 -0.34 -15.75 -42.72
C ARG A 457 0.07 -16.46 -43.99
N ARG A 458 -0.58 -17.59 -44.33
CA ARG A 458 -0.27 -18.34 -45.56
C ARG A 458 -0.58 -17.51 -46.81
N VAL A 459 -1.72 -16.83 -46.85
CA VAL A 459 -2.09 -15.92 -47.96
C VAL A 459 -1.08 -14.78 -48.10
N THR A 460 -0.64 -14.19 -47.00
CA THR A 460 0.37 -13.13 -47.00
C THR A 460 1.71 -13.63 -47.52
N VAL A 461 2.16 -14.82 -47.09
CA VAL A 461 3.42 -15.42 -47.58
C VAL A 461 3.36 -15.68 -49.07
N ILE A 462 2.29 -16.31 -49.58
CA ILE A 462 2.17 -16.60 -51.01
C ILE A 462 2.08 -15.30 -51.83
N SER A 463 1.27 -14.34 -51.40
CA SER A 463 1.05 -13.10 -52.14
C SER A 463 2.23 -12.11 -52.12
N ASP A 464 2.89 -11.94 -50.98
CA ASP A 464 3.98 -10.96 -50.84
C ASP A 464 5.36 -11.55 -51.08
N VAL A 465 5.62 -12.71 -50.49
CA VAL A 465 6.97 -13.28 -50.50
C VAL A 465 7.17 -14.05 -51.78
N ARG A 466 6.23 -14.91 -52.19
CA ARG A 466 6.38 -15.71 -53.41
C ARG A 466 6.05 -14.90 -54.66
N ILE A 467 4.83 -14.38 -54.79
CA ILE A 467 4.43 -13.61 -55.98
C ILE A 467 5.14 -12.25 -56.01
N GLY A 468 5.21 -11.54 -54.88
CA GLY A 468 5.83 -10.21 -54.82
C GLY A 468 7.33 -10.20 -55.10
N SER A 469 8.09 -11.23 -54.68
CA SER A 469 9.53 -11.32 -54.99
C SER A 469 9.77 -11.57 -56.48
N ILE A 470 9.05 -12.51 -57.09
CA ILE A 470 9.16 -12.82 -58.53
C ILE A 470 8.77 -11.60 -59.36
N LEU A 471 7.69 -10.89 -59.02
CA LEU A 471 7.31 -9.64 -59.71
C LEU A 471 8.41 -8.57 -59.60
N LYS A 472 9.08 -8.47 -58.46
CA LYS A 472 10.19 -7.53 -58.25
C LYS A 472 11.42 -7.93 -59.07
N GLU A 473 11.73 -9.20 -59.15
CA GLU A 473 12.80 -9.72 -60.00
C GLU A 473 12.52 -9.45 -61.47
N ILE A 474 11.30 -9.74 -61.96
CA ILE A 474 10.86 -9.39 -63.31
C ILE A 474 11.03 -7.89 -63.57
N SER A 475 10.61 -7.03 -62.65
CA SER A 475 10.77 -5.58 -62.84
C SER A 475 12.22 -5.09 -62.94
N ARG A 476 13.19 -5.90 -62.49
CA ARG A 476 14.62 -5.60 -62.47
C ARG A 476 15.41 -6.26 -63.59
N THR A 477 14.82 -7.19 -64.34
CA THR A 477 15.50 -7.82 -65.48
C THR A 477 15.77 -6.79 -66.57
N SER A 478 17.00 -6.77 -67.06
CA SER A 478 17.38 -5.97 -68.23
C SER A 478 17.13 -6.82 -69.47
N LEU A 479 16.33 -6.33 -70.41
CA LEU A 479 15.98 -7.05 -71.64
C LEU A 479 17.02 -6.86 -72.75
N VAL A 480 18.04 -6.04 -72.49
CA VAL A 480 19.07 -5.68 -73.47
C VAL A 480 20.43 -5.86 -72.81
N SER A 481 21.33 -6.56 -73.50
CA SER A 481 22.73 -6.71 -73.14
C SER A 481 23.55 -5.64 -73.85
N LEU A 482 24.19 -4.78 -73.06
CA LEU A 482 25.06 -3.73 -73.56
C LEU A 482 26.49 -4.15 -73.25
N PRO A 483 27.38 -4.29 -74.25
CA PRO A 483 28.74 -4.82 -74.04
C PRO A 483 29.55 -3.88 -73.16
N VAL A 484 30.13 -4.33 -72.06
CA VAL A 484 30.84 -3.45 -71.11
C VAL A 484 32.31 -3.28 -71.48
N ASP A 485 32.93 -4.34 -72.05
CA ASP A 485 34.39 -4.45 -72.23
C ASP A 485 34.86 -4.50 -73.69
N GLY A 486 34.26 -3.70 -74.59
CA GLY A 486 34.78 -3.53 -75.96
C GLY A 486 33.76 -3.03 -76.97
N SER A 487 34.26 -2.52 -78.11
CA SER A 487 33.43 -2.12 -79.25
C SER A 487 33.10 -3.34 -80.11
N ILE A 488 31.82 -3.57 -80.37
CA ILE A 488 31.32 -4.68 -81.18
C ILE A 488 30.79 -4.11 -82.52
N LYS A 489 30.84 -4.91 -83.59
CA LYS A 489 30.19 -4.54 -84.86
C LYS A 489 28.68 -4.48 -84.67
N THR A 490 28.00 -3.66 -85.47
CA THR A 490 26.53 -3.53 -85.42
C THR A 490 25.82 -4.86 -85.62
N GLU A 491 26.32 -5.72 -86.52
CA GLU A 491 25.72 -7.01 -86.85
C GLU A 491 25.86 -8.03 -85.71
N ASP A 492 27.04 -8.11 -85.10
CA ASP A 492 27.32 -9.00 -83.96
C ASP A 492 26.52 -8.55 -82.72
N LEU A 493 26.41 -7.23 -82.46
CA LEU A 493 25.61 -6.69 -81.36
C LEU A 493 24.11 -6.95 -81.53
N LEU A 494 23.61 -6.93 -82.76
CA LEU A 494 22.23 -7.29 -83.06
C LEU A 494 22.00 -8.79 -82.81
N THR A 495 22.91 -9.64 -83.28
CA THR A 495 22.84 -11.11 -83.09
C THR A 495 22.90 -11.48 -81.61
N ASP A 496 23.85 -10.92 -80.85
CA ASP A 496 23.99 -11.16 -79.40
C ASP A 496 22.74 -10.69 -78.63
N ASN A 497 22.15 -9.55 -79.01
CA ASN A 497 20.90 -9.09 -78.39
C ASN A 497 19.69 -9.90 -78.83
N GLU A 498 19.64 -10.42 -80.06
CA GLU A 498 18.59 -11.34 -80.51
C GLU A 498 18.62 -12.64 -79.70
N ASP A 499 19.79 -13.20 -79.43
CA ASP A 499 19.92 -14.40 -78.61
C ASP A 499 19.68 -14.12 -77.12
N TYR A 500 20.21 -13.01 -76.59
CA TYR A 500 19.94 -12.59 -75.21
C TYR A 500 18.46 -12.26 -74.96
N THR A 501 17.77 -11.68 -75.94
CA THR A 501 16.32 -11.42 -75.82
C THR A 501 15.51 -12.70 -75.86
N LYS A 502 15.92 -13.71 -76.63
CA LYS A 502 15.32 -15.06 -76.58
C LYS A 502 15.51 -15.68 -75.19
N GLU A 503 16.72 -15.70 -74.66
CA GLU A 503 17.00 -16.23 -73.30
C GLU A 503 16.21 -15.48 -72.22
N CYS A 504 16.14 -14.15 -72.31
CA CYS A 504 15.34 -13.33 -71.40
C CYS A 504 13.85 -13.63 -71.53
N SER A 505 13.34 -13.89 -72.74
CA SER A 505 11.94 -14.25 -72.97
C SER A 505 11.59 -15.59 -72.33
N GLU A 506 12.48 -16.59 -72.43
CA GLU A 506 12.31 -17.89 -71.79
C GLU A 506 12.34 -17.77 -70.27
N LEU A 507 13.30 -17.02 -69.72
CA LEU A 507 13.39 -16.76 -68.27
C LEU A 507 12.15 -16.04 -67.74
N LEU A 508 11.65 -15.04 -68.47
CA LEU A 508 10.43 -14.32 -68.11
C LEU A 508 9.19 -15.21 -68.20
N ASN A 509 9.13 -16.10 -69.20
CA ASN A 509 8.05 -17.06 -69.33
C ASN A 509 8.03 -18.05 -68.15
N VAL A 510 9.19 -18.60 -67.76
CA VAL A 510 9.32 -19.47 -66.58
C VAL A 510 8.89 -18.73 -65.31
N LYS A 511 9.30 -17.48 -65.12
CA LYS A 511 8.87 -16.66 -63.98
C LYS A 511 7.37 -16.34 -64.02
N SER A 512 6.79 -16.16 -65.20
CA SER A 512 5.34 -15.98 -65.38
C SER A 512 4.58 -17.24 -64.96
N MET A 513 5.01 -18.41 -65.43
CA MET A 513 4.42 -19.70 -65.04
C MET A 513 4.49 -19.91 -63.52
N HIS A 514 5.60 -19.58 -62.88
CA HIS A 514 5.69 -19.67 -61.41
C HIS A 514 4.75 -18.72 -60.66
N ILE A 515 4.41 -17.56 -61.25
CA ILE A 515 3.38 -16.66 -60.70
C ILE A 515 2.00 -17.28 -60.87
N GLU A 516 1.71 -17.86 -62.04
CA GLU A 516 0.44 -18.57 -62.29
C GLU A 516 0.26 -19.75 -61.34
N ASP A 517 1.29 -20.58 -61.16
CA ASP A 517 1.30 -21.69 -60.20
C ASP A 517 1.07 -21.18 -58.76
N ALA A 518 1.73 -20.07 -58.37
CA ALA A 518 1.56 -19.50 -57.03
C ALA A 518 0.16 -18.89 -56.82
N VAL A 519 -0.46 -18.36 -57.88
CA VAL A 519 -1.85 -17.87 -57.86
C VAL A 519 -2.81 -19.06 -57.77
N GLN A 520 -2.53 -20.16 -58.48
CA GLN A 520 -3.31 -21.39 -58.39
C GLN A 520 -3.23 -22.02 -57.00
N ASP A 521 -2.03 -22.10 -56.41
CA ASP A 521 -1.81 -22.54 -55.02
C ASP A 521 -2.62 -21.70 -54.02
N LEU A 522 -2.74 -20.40 -54.28
CA LEU A 522 -3.50 -19.47 -53.45
C LEU A 522 -5.01 -19.71 -53.59
N ILE A 523 -5.49 -20.01 -54.80
CA ILE A 523 -6.90 -20.38 -55.05
C ILE A 523 -7.23 -21.72 -54.37
N GLU A 524 -6.38 -22.74 -54.53
CA GLU A 524 -6.55 -24.04 -53.85
C GLU A 524 -6.56 -23.91 -52.33
N LEU A 525 -5.73 -23.00 -51.79
CA LEU A 525 -5.70 -22.70 -50.36
C LEU A 525 -7.00 -22.05 -49.90
N PHE A 526 -7.62 -21.19 -50.71
CA PHE A 526 -8.94 -20.65 -50.39
C PHE A 526 -10.03 -21.72 -50.54
N GLU A 527 -10.01 -22.54 -51.58
CA GLU A 527 -10.97 -23.64 -51.80
C GLU A 527 -10.98 -24.64 -50.64
N LYS A 528 -9.82 -25.10 -50.19
CA LYS A 528 -9.70 -26.04 -49.06
C LYS A 528 -10.22 -25.47 -47.73
N ASN A 529 -10.26 -24.14 -47.60
CA ASN A 529 -10.71 -23.46 -46.39
C ASN A 529 -12.12 -22.86 -46.52
N TYR A 530 -12.72 -22.90 -47.71
CA TYR A 530 -14.10 -22.53 -47.98
C TYR A 530 -14.98 -23.75 -47.65
N GLU A 531 -15.62 -23.75 -46.49
CA GLU A 531 -16.57 -24.81 -46.12
C GLU A 531 -17.84 -24.64 -46.98
N PHE A 532 -17.99 -25.43 -48.04
CA PHE A 532 -19.29 -25.62 -48.69
C PHE A 532 -20.20 -26.45 -47.76
N PRO A 533 -21.47 -26.07 -47.52
CA PRO A 533 -22.38 -26.92 -46.75
C PRO A 533 -22.50 -28.31 -47.40
N PRO A 534 -22.50 -29.42 -46.62
CA PRO A 534 -22.58 -30.75 -47.21
C PRO A 534 -23.96 -30.98 -47.85
N LEU A 535 -23.99 -31.41 -49.12
CA LEU A 535 -25.19 -32.01 -49.70
C LEU A 535 -25.53 -33.29 -48.93
N LYS A 536 -26.72 -33.36 -48.32
CA LYS A 536 -27.23 -34.61 -47.76
C LYS A 536 -27.52 -35.60 -48.89
N PRO A 537 -27.13 -36.88 -48.77
CA PRO A 537 -27.41 -37.89 -49.80
C PRO A 537 -28.89 -38.30 -49.76
N SER A 538 -29.55 -38.21 -50.91
CA SER A 538 -30.91 -38.71 -51.12
C SER A 538 -30.98 -40.24 -50.89
N GLU A 539 -31.76 -40.67 -49.90
CA GLU A 539 -32.11 -42.08 -49.73
C GLU A 539 -33.13 -42.49 -50.80
N LEU A 540 -32.78 -43.51 -51.59
CA LEU A 540 -33.72 -44.28 -52.40
C LEU A 540 -34.68 -45.04 -51.46
N GLN A 541 -35.99 -44.80 -51.58
CA GLN A 541 -36.96 -45.83 -51.22
C GLN A 541 -38.23 -45.78 -52.06
N GLY A 542 -38.40 -46.83 -52.89
CA GLY A 542 -39.65 -47.60 -52.89
C GLY A 542 -40.81 -47.08 -53.74
N ARG A 543 -40.78 -47.41 -55.03
CA ARG A 543 -41.97 -47.59 -55.86
C ARG A 543 -42.94 -48.59 -55.21
N LYS A 544 -44.13 -48.15 -54.76
CA LYS A 544 -45.35 -48.98 -54.69
C LYS A 544 -46.61 -48.18 -55.03
N GLU A 545 -47.17 -48.58 -56.16
CA GLU A 545 -48.56 -48.53 -56.66
C GLU A 545 -49.74 -48.19 -55.73
N LYS A 546 -50.77 -47.62 -56.40
CA LYS A 546 -52.24 -47.61 -56.16
C LYS A 546 -52.75 -46.52 -55.19
N ARG A 547 -53.79 -45.71 -55.51
CA ARG A 547 -55.01 -45.87 -56.32
C ARG A 547 -55.56 -44.52 -56.78
N ILE A 548 -56.21 -44.54 -57.94
CA ILE A 548 -57.17 -43.54 -58.44
C ILE A 548 -58.55 -43.86 -57.82
N ALA A 549 -59.32 -42.83 -57.39
CA ALA A 549 -60.79 -42.75 -57.55
C ALA A 549 -61.45 -41.52 -56.86
N PHE A 550 -62.15 -40.74 -57.70
CA PHE A 550 -63.46 -40.07 -57.54
C PHE A 550 -63.65 -38.62 -57.06
N GLU A 551 -64.60 -38.01 -57.79
CA GLU A 551 -65.01 -36.61 -57.97
C GLU A 551 -65.73 -35.92 -56.79
N GLY A 552 -65.75 -34.59 -56.83
CA GLY A 552 -66.73 -33.75 -56.15
C GLY A 552 -66.55 -32.25 -56.42
N LYS A 553 -67.45 -31.66 -57.22
CA LYS A 553 -67.54 -30.23 -57.60
C LYS A 553 -67.74 -29.27 -56.41
N GLY A 554 -67.21 -28.05 -56.53
CA GLY A 554 -67.70 -26.84 -55.84
C GLY A 554 -66.78 -25.63 -55.97
N LYS A 555 -67.26 -24.58 -56.66
CA LYS A 555 -66.68 -23.22 -56.82
C LYS A 555 -66.49 -22.55 -55.42
N GLU A 556 -65.67 -21.53 -55.15
CA GLU A 556 -65.43 -20.27 -55.87
C GLU A 556 -64.28 -19.46 -55.20
N LYS A 557 -63.37 -18.93 -56.04
CA LYS A 557 -62.61 -17.65 -56.01
C LYS A 557 -61.77 -17.12 -54.79
N GLU A 558 -60.50 -16.88 -55.15
CA GLU A 558 -59.70 -15.63 -54.98
C GLU A 558 -58.99 -15.31 -53.65
N LYS A 559 -57.70 -15.68 -53.54
CA LYS A 559 -56.50 -14.81 -53.69
C LYS A 559 -55.26 -15.44 -53.02
N THR A 560 -54.33 -15.90 -53.84
CA THR A 560 -52.89 -16.01 -53.56
C THR A 560 -52.19 -14.79 -54.22
N PRO A 561 -50.99 -14.37 -53.78
CA PRO A 561 -49.78 -15.17 -53.97
C PRO A 561 -49.25 -15.72 -52.65
N ALA A 562 -48.97 -17.02 -52.67
CA ALA A 562 -48.14 -17.68 -51.71
C ALA A 562 -46.75 -17.03 -51.66
N GLU A 563 -46.28 -16.74 -50.45
CA GLU A 563 -44.85 -16.62 -50.18
C GLU A 563 -44.18 -17.90 -50.67
N GLY A 564 -43.38 -17.74 -51.73
CA GLY A 564 -42.57 -18.82 -52.27
C GLY A 564 -41.59 -19.29 -51.21
N SER A 565 -41.75 -20.55 -50.82
CA SER A 565 -40.68 -21.38 -50.30
C SER A 565 -39.50 -21.34 -51.27
N GLN A 566 -38.56 -20.41 -51.07
CA GLN A 566 -37.24 -20.49 -51.69
C GLN A 566 -36.52 -21.67 -51.05
N SER A 567 -36.41 -22.74 -51.83
CA SER A 567 -35.55 -23.89 -51.61
C SER A 567 -34.15 -23.46 -51.19
N GLU A 568 -33.63 -23.99 -50.08
CA GLU A 568 -32.25 -23.75 -49.61
C GLU A 568 -31.18 -24.09 -50.66
N ASP A 569 -31.51 -24.94 -51.65
CA ASP A 569 -30.63 -25.30 -52.78
C ASP A 569 -30.23 -24.13 -53.70
N SER A 570 -31.00 -23.03 -53.76
CA SER A 570 -30.63 -21.90 -54.65
C SER A 570 -29.55 -21.00 -54.03
N LYS A 571 -29.52 -20.87 -52.70
CA LYS A 571 -28.55 -20.00 -51.99
C LYS A 571 -27.15 -20.60 -51.91
N SER A 572 -27.01 -21.92 -51.96
CA SER A 572 -25.70 -22.60 -52.00
C SER A 572 -25.05 -22.45 -53.38
N SER A 573 -25.84 -22.56 -54.45
CA SER A 573 -25.38 -22.38 -55.84
C SER A 573 -24.85 -20.96 -56.08
N ASP A 574 -25.57 -19.94 -55.59
CA ASP A 574 -25.17 -18.53 -55.76
C ASP A 574 -23.82 -18.20 -55.10
N LYS A 575 -23.56 -18.74 -53.89
CA LYS A 575 -22.29 -18.51 -53.17
C LYS A 575 -21.10 -19.18 -53.83
N GLU A 576 -21.31 -20.32 -54.48
CA GLU A 576 -20.26 -21.01 -55.23
C GLU A 576 -19.90 -20.27 -56.52
N GLU A 577 -20.91 -19.67 -57.19
CA GLU A 577 -20.67 -18.78 -58.34
C GLU A 577 -19.95 -17.49 -57.95
N GLU A 578 -20.29 -16.89 -56.80
CA GLU A 578 -19.59 -15.71 -56.26
C GLU A 578 -18.13 -16.01 -55.89
N PHE A 579 -17.85 -17.16 -55.30
CA PHE A 579 -16.48 -17.59 -55.01
C PHE A 579 -15.65 -17.76 -56.29
N LYS A 580 -16.22 -18.41 -57.32
CA LYS A 580 -15.57 -18.55 -58.63
C LYS A 580 -15.32 -17.20 -59.30
N LYS A 581 -16.23 -16.22 -59.13
CA LYS A 581 -16.04 -14.85 -59.61
C LYS A 581 -14.88 -14.15 -58.91
N HIS A 582 -14.78 -14.23 -57.58
CA HIS A 582 -13.67 -13.64 -56.82
C HIS A 582 -12.32 -14.28 -57.11
N CYS A 583 -12.28 -15.59 -57.39
CA CYS A 583 -11.06 -16.25 -57.86
C CYS A 583 -10.62 -15.73 -59.24
N LYS A 584 -11.55 -15.51 -60.17
CA LYS A 584 -11.25 -14.89 -61.47
C LYS A 584 -10.74 -13.45 -61.33
N ASP A 585 -11.34 -12.66 -60.45
CA ASP A 585 -10.89 -11.29 -60.16
C ASP A 585 -9.45 -11.28 -59.60
N LEU A 586 -9.12 -12.27 -58.78
CA LEU A 586 -7.79 -12.43 -58.19
C LEU A 586 -6.73 -12.80 -59.24
N VAL A 587 -7.05 -13.71 -60.16
CA VAL A 587 -6.19 -14.01 -61.32
C VAL A 587 -5.98 -12.73 -62.15
N ALA A 588 -7.05 -12.03 -62.50
CA ALA A 588 -6.96 -10.80 -63.28
C ALA A 588 -6.10 -9.71 -62.59
N TYR A 589 -6.18 -9.61 -61.26
CA TYR A 589 -5.36 -8.68 -60.48
C TYR A 589 -3.86 -9.00 -60.58
N PHE A 590 -3.47 -10.26 -60.38
CA PHE A 590 -2.06 -10.66 -60.47
C PHE A 590 -1.54 -10.61 -61.90
N SER A 591 -2.35 -10.94 -62.91
CA SER A 591 -2.01 -10.74 -64.33
C SER A 591 -1.76 -9.27 -64.65
N ARG A 592 -2.56 -8.35 -64.10
CA ARG A 592 -2.34 -6.90 -64.28
C ARG A 592 -1.04 -6.43 -63.60
N ARG A 593 -0.70 -6.97 -62.42
CA ARG A 593 0.58 -6.67 -61.74
C ARG A 593 1.79 -7.22 -62.48
N LEU A 594 1.66 -8.41 -63.08
CA LEU A 594 2.67 -8.99 -63.95
C LEU A 594 2.92 -8.08 -65.16
N LEU A 595 1.86 -7.63 -65.83
CA LEU A 595 1.96 -6.70 -66.96
C LEU A 595 2.68 -5.40 -66.56
N ILE A 596 2.33 -4.80 -65.42
CA ILE A 596 2.99 -3.60 -64.91
C ILE A 596 4.49 -3.85 -64.64
N SER A 597 4.84 -5.04 -64.14
CA SER A 597 6.24 -5.39 -63.85
C SER A 597 7.05 -5.57 -65.13
N LEU A 598 6.46 -6.17 -66.17
CA LEU A 598 7.05 -6.26 -67.51
C LEU A 598 7.22 -4.87 -68.16
N GLN A 599 6.24 -3.98 -68.00
CA GLN A 599 6.35 -2.58 -68.44
C GLN A 599 7.48 -1.83 -67.72
N LYS A 600 7.72 -2.13 -66.44
CA LYS A 600 8.86 -1.55 -65.71
C LYS A 600 10.20 -2.10 -66.20
N ALA A 601 10.28 -3.40 -66.50
CA ALA A 601 11.48 -4.03 -67.03
C ALA A 601 11.88 -3.47 -68.41
N THR A 602 10.89 -3.34 -69.31
CA THR A 602 11.07 -2.71 -70.63
C THR A 602 11.52 -1.26 -70.50
N ARG A 603 10.85 -0.46 -69.66
CA ARG A 603 11.25 0.93 -69.39
C ARG A 603 12.67 1.04 -68.82
N LEU A 604 13.02 0.19 -67.85
CA LEU A 604 14.36 0.17 -67.26
C LEU A 604 15.43 -0.15 -68.29
N SER A 605 15.13 -1.05 -69.23
CA SER A 605 16.01 -1.42 -70.33
C SER A 605 16.19 -0.27 -71.34
N LEU A 606 15.10 0.40 -71.71
CA LEU A 606 15.14 1.61 -72.54
C LEU A 606 15.90 2.76 -71.86
N ASP A 607 15.71 2.95 -70.55
CA ASP A 607 16.42 3.96 -69.76
C ASP A 607 17.93 3.64 -69.65
N ARG A 608 18.32 2.36 -69.66
CA ARG A 608 19.73 1.94 -69.73
C ARG A 608 20.34 2.27 -71.09
N ILE A 609 19.63 1.98 -72.18
CA ILE A 609 20.04 2.35 -73.54
C ILE A 609 20.20 3.87 -73.64
N LYS A 610 19.17 4.63 -73.22
CA LYS A 610 19.18 6.10 -73.25
C LYS A 610 20.36 6.67 -72.47
N ARG A 611 20.62 6.17 -71.26
CA ARG A 611 21.76 6.62 -70.43
C ARG A 611 23.10 6.34 -71.10
N ARG A 612 23.24 5.20 -71.77
CA ARG A 612 24.47 4.84 -72.48
C ARG A 612 24.69 5.66 -73.75
N MET A 613 23.62 5.97 -74.50
CA MET A 613 23.68 6.81 -75.71
C MET A 613 23.85 8.30 -75.40
N SER A 614 23.41 8.76 -74.22
CA SER A 614 23.44 10.18 -73.82
C SER A 614 24.66 10.56 -73.00
N ALA A 615 25.66 9.68 -72.86
CA ALA A 615 26.86 9.97 -72.09
C ALA A 615 27.65 11.13 -72.74
N PRO A 616 27.99 12.20 -72.00
CA PRO A 616 28.77 13.30 -72.54
C PRO A 616 30.19 12.81 -72.89
N ILE A 617 30.72 13.28 -74.03
CA ILE A 617 31.97 12.87 -74.70
C ILE A 617 33.25 12.97 -73.81
N LYS A 618 33.15 13.45 -72.56
CA LYS A 618 34.29 13.77 -71.68
C LYS A 618 34.51 12.81 -70.49
N SER A 619 33.90 11.62 -70.47
CA SER A 619 34.27 10.60 -69.48
C SER A 619 35.20 9.58 -70.15
N GLU A 620 36.50 9.62 -69.83
CA GLU A 620 37.56 8.72 -70.34
C GLU A 620 37.29 7.22 -70.08
N ASN A 621 36.26 6.88 -69.31
CA ASN A 621 35.89 5.50 -68.94
C ASN A 621 34.68 4.94 -69.71
N VAL A 622 34.18 5.60 -70.77
CA VAL A 622 33.07 5.07 -71.57
C VAL A 622 33.60 4.44 -72.85
N THR A 623 33.67 3.11 -72.86
CA THR A 623 34.00 2.32 -74.04
C THR A 623 32.94 2.56 -75.14
N PRO A 624 33.34 2.96 -76.36
CA PRO A 624 32.41 3.11 -77.47
C PRO A 624 31.82 1.74 -77.81
N PHE A 625 30.49 1.66 -77.93
CA PHE A 625 29.79 0.37 -78.07
C PHE A 625 29.56 -0.06 -79.52
N LEU A 626 29.74 0.85 -80.50
CA LEU A 626 29.62 0.57 -81.94
C LEU A 626 30.90 0.95 -82.67
N LYS A 627 31.36 0.07 -83.55
CA LYS A 627 32.40 0.38 -84.55
C LYS A 627 31.73 0.61 -85.90
N ALA A 628 31.86 1.80 -86.47
CA ALA A 628 31.38 2.13 -87.81
C ALA A 628 32.56 2.34 -88.76
N GLU A 629 32.56 1.65 -89.90
CA GLU A 629 33.52 1.84 -91.00
C GLU A 629 32.81 2.62 -92.12
N VAL A 630 33.33 3.81 -92.45
CA VAL A 630 32.76 4.69 -93.49
C VAL A 630 33.72 4.73 -94.66
N HIS A 631 33.29 4.22 -95.82
CA HIS A 631 34.01 4.37 -97.08
C HIS A 631 33.52 5.64 -97.79
N LEU A 632 34.40 6.63 -97.95
CA LEU A 632 34.13 7.87 -98.67
C LEU A 632 34.55 7.68 -100.14
N GLU A 633 33.60 7.66 -101.07
CA GLU A 633 33.89 7.80 -102.50
C GLU A 633 33.91 9.30 -102.88
N ILE A 634 34.98 9.72 -103.58
CA ILE A 634 35.18 11.10 -104.04
C ILE A 634 34.39 11.31 -105.35
N PRO A 635 33.44 12.27 -105.43
CA PRO A 635 32.73 12.55 -106.67
C PRO A 635 33.64 13.28 -107.67
N ASN A 636 33.78 12.73 -108.89
CA ASN A 636 34.47 13.39 -110.01
C ASN A 636 33.67 14.62 -110.47
N LEU A 637 34.27 15.81 -110.34
CA LEU A 637 33.83 17.04 -110.99
C LEU A 637 34.43 17.11 -112.42
N VAL A 638 33.58 17.32 -113.43
CA VAL A 638 33.95 17.91 -114.73
C VAL A 638 33.11 19.16 -114.93
#